data_AF-A0AAV6RQY6-F1
#
_entry.id   AF-A0AAV6RQY6-F1
#
_cell.length_a   1.000
_cell.length_b   1.000
_cell.length_c   1.000
_cell.angle_alpha   90.00
_cell.angle_beta   90.00
_cell.angle_gamma   90.00
#
_symmetry.space_group_name_H-M   'P 1'
#
loop_
_entity.id
_entity.type
_entity.pdbx_description
1 polymer ?
#
loop_
_entity_poly.entity_id
_entity_poly.type
_entity_poly.pdbx_seq_one_letter_code
_entity_poly.pdbx_strand_id
1 'polypeptide(L)'
;MSEALTERIKELEAEVDKLRSQLGERNGAGEDMELTPHSNEITDCKPDCTSSSKKKGKKGNKDRPLDFSVHPRRHVALRLAYMGWAYQGFAVQENTENTVEARLFEALLKTRLIQDRQSSNYHRCGRTDKGVSAFSQVISIDLRSTQFCGGVGVTLPENIDVSTKNKADISEFPYVKMLNRVLPQDIRILDWAPVAQDFSARFDCQSRTYRYYFPRGSLDVTLMADAAKRYEGTHDFRNLCKMDVGNGVLQFQRTILSASVKAAQPQQDANTDQYDLFIFEIKGLAFLYHQVRCMMALLLLIGQKLEAPEIIDQLLDVQNNPRKPQYSMAVDYPLILHDCHFDGLSWKQETEEVNHILAALQQHWTQTAVKTHILHGMIKALEAKGAAPSNHCWLVEGSRCKSYKPLLERPVCESLESRIEHFVKRGRLEREEGQNGGGSHVYKMFLVGLTGGISSGKSTVSSMLRELGCPVIDADVVARKVVEPHTPAYTRIVYHFGPDILLENGEIDRQKLGQLIFTNEEKRKLLNSITHPEIHKAMLKQILFFFLRGYRYVVLDVPLLFETRRLTQFLNHTVVVYCDPATQLSRLMQRDGLTQEQAEQRVAAQMPLNEKRGLANHVIENSGSREDTHRQVLRLHTKLEDSMDFLLVRVMAIAATAGLSGVLLYAAKILLS
;
A
#
# COMPACT_ATOMS: atom_id res chain seq x y z
N MET A 1 21.78 -50.16 43.06
CA MET A 1 21.34 -49.42 41.87
C MET A 1 22.47 -48.69 41.14
N SER A 2 23.58 -48.29 41.78
CA SER A 2 24.68 -47.57 41.09
C SER A 2 25.55 -48.44 40.17
N GLU A 3 25.78 -49.71 40.49
CA GLU A 3 26.65 -50.61 39.71
C GLU A 3 26.07 -50.92 38.31
N ALA A 4 24.81 -51.37 38.22
CA ALA A 4 24.14 -51.57 36.93
C ALA A 4 24.08 -50.29 36.07
N LEU A 5 24.06 -49.11 36.70
CA LEU A 5 24.04 -47.81 36.02
C LEU A 5 25.45 -47.42 35.52
N THR A 6 26.50 -47.80 36.24
CA THR A 6 27.90 -47.58 35.83
C THR A 6 28.38 -48.61 34.80
N GLU A 7 27.90 -49.86 34.84
CA GLU A 7 28.07 -50.79 33.71
C GLU A 7 27.37 -50.26 32.46
N ARG A 8 26.11 -49.80 32.58
CA ARG A 8 25.37 -49.29 31.41
C ARG A 8 26.01 -48.03 30.81
N ILE A 9 26.62 -47.17 31.61
CA ILE A 9 27.42 -46.03 31.12
C ILE A 9 28.65 -46.53 30.35
N LYS A 10 29.41 -47.50 30.87
CA LYS A 10 30.57 -48.08 30.17
C LYS A 10 30.20 -48.78 28.86
N GLU A 11 29.08 -49.48 28.80
CA GLU A 11 28.56 -50.06 27.56
C GLU A 11 28.28 -48.97 26.51
N LEU A 12 27.60 -47.89 26.92
CA LEU A 12 27.25 -46.78 26.03
C LEU A 12 28.50 -45.99 25.57
N GLU A 13 29.50 -45.81 26.44
CA GLU A 13 30.78 -45.20 26.08
C GLU A 13 31.53 -46.05 25.04
N ALA A 14 31.60 -47.37 25.24
CA ALA A 14 32.19 -48.29 24.27
C ALA A 14 31.43 -48.34 22.92
N GLU A 15 30.10 -48.23 22.95
CA GLU A 15 29.27 -48.16 21.75
C GLU A 15 29.47 -46.83 20.99
N VAL A 16 29.61 -45.71 21.69
CA VAL A 16 29.93 -44.39 21.11
C VAL A 16 31.31 -44.38 20.47
N ASP A 17 32.34 -44.92 21.12
CA ASP A 17 33.69 -44.94 20.53
C ASP A 17 33.80 -45.92 19.35
N LYS A 18 33.06 -47.03 19.36
CA LYS A 18 32.90 -47.90 18.20
C LYS A 18 32.24 -47.17 17.02
N LEU A 19 31.20 -46.38 17.27
CA LEU A 19 30.55 -45.56 16.22
C LEU A 19 31.47 -44.43 15.73
N ARG A 20 32.28 -43.82 16.60
CA ARG A 20 33.29 -42.82 16.22
C ARG A 20 34.38 -43.40 15.33
N SER A 21 34.87 -44.61 15.62
CA SER A 21 35.86 -45.28 14.75
C SER A 21 35.30 -45.56 13.34
N GLN A 22 34.04 -46.03 13.26
CA GLN A 22 33.32 -46.25 12.00
C GLN A 22 33.04 -44.97 11.20
N LEU A 23 32.96 -43.81 11.87
CA LEU A 23 32.86 -42.49 11.24
C LEU A 23 34.23 -41.94 10.81
N GLY A 24 35.29 -42.24 11.56
CA GLY A 24 36.66 -41.81 11.25
C GLY A 24 37.20 -42.41 9.95
N GLU A 25 36.95 -43.70 9.71
CA GLU A 25 37.40 -44.39 8.48
C GLU A 25 36.77 -43.85 7.19
N ARG A 26 35.70 -43.04 7.27
CA ARG A 26 35.03 -42.46 6.08
C ARG A 26 35.58 -41.11 5.61
N ASN A 27 36.37 -40.40 6.43
CA ASN A 27 36.77 -39.01 6.18
C ASN A 27 38.28 -38.79 6.01
N GLY A 28 39.08 -39.84 5.89
CA GLY A 28 40.55 -39.76 5.78
C GLY A 28 41.06 -39.34 4.39
N ALA A 29 40.84 -38.10 3.96
CA ALA A 29 41.55 -37.46 2.84
C ALA A 29 41.47 -35.91 2.88
N GLY A 30 42.51 -35.26 3.41
CA GLY A 30 42.67 -33.79 3.38
C GLY A 30 43.38 -33.24 4.62
N GLU A 31 44.58 -32.68 4.44
CA GLU A 31 45.45 -32.16 5.51
C GLU A 31 45.20 -30.66 5.81
N ASP A 32 45.35 -30.30 7.10
CA ASP A 32 45.78 -29.05 7.74
C ASP A 32 45.61 -27.67 7.07
N MET A 33 44.87 -26.75 7.74
CA MET A 33 45.41 -25.45 8.24
C MET A 33 44.41 -24.67 9.16
N GLU A 34 44.88 -23.58 9.78
CA GLU A 34 44.43 -23.05 11.07
C GLU A 34 43.18 -22.12 11.14
N LEU A 35 42.49 -22.24 12.29
CA LEU A 35 41.75 -21.24 13.10
C LEU A 35 41.46 -19.82 12.55
N THR A 36 40.17 -19.45 12.43
CA THR A 36 39.45 -18.46 13.31
C THR A 36 37.97 -18.30 12.88
N PRO A 37 37.06 -17.76 13.73
CA PRO A 37 35.61 -18.02 13.59
C PRO A 37 34.78 -16.85 13.02
N HIS A 38 33.83 -17.14 12.12
CA HIS A 38 32.54 -16.42 12.07
C HIS A 38 31.44 -17.17 11.29
N SER A 39 30.20 -17.03 11.80
CA SER A 39 28.90 -17.17 11.11
C SER A 39 28.70 -18.32 10.10
N ASN A 40 28.09 -19.42 10.56
CA ASN A 40 27.53 -20.44 9.66
C ASN A 40 26.01 -20.31 9.52
N GLU A 41 25.58 -19.84 8.34
CA GLU A 41 24.34 -20.32 7.72
C GLU A 41 24.53 -21.78 7.28
N ILE A 42 23.54 -22.64 7.49
CA ILE A 42 23.48 -24.03 7.01
C ILE A 42 22.01 -24.26 6.62
N THR A 43 21.55 -24.07 5.38
CA THR A 43 21.78 -24.84 4.13
C THR A 43 21.65 -26.37 4.25
N ASP A 44 20.60 -26.91 3.60
CA ASP A 44 20.19 -28.31 3.66
C ASP A 44 21.27 -29.31 3.18
N CYS A 45 21.25 -30.52 3.77
CA CYS A 45 21.81 -31.73 3.16
C CYS A 45 20.76 -32.85 3.14
N LYS A 46 20.61 -33.50 1.97
CA LYS A 46 19.67 -34.61 1.74
C LYS A 46 20.26 -35.95 2.21
N PRO A 47 19.41 -36.93 2.58
CA PRO A 47 19.79 -38.34 2.51
C PRO A 47 19.61 -38.88 1.08
N ASP A 48 20.56 -39.70 0.62
CA ASP A 48 20.47 -40.46 -0.62
C ASP A 48 20.26 -41.94 -0.27
N CYS A 49 19.28 -42.60 -0.89
CA CYS A 49 19.03 -44.04 -0.75
C CYS A 49 19.03 -44.69 -2.13
N THR A 50 20.05 -45.52 -2.39
CA THR A 50 20.21 -46.23 -3.66
C THR A 50 19.37 -47.50 -3.73
N SER A 51 18.53 -47.63 -4.75
CA SER A 51 18.15 -48.94 -5.30
C SER A 51 18.05 -48.87 -6.83
N SER A 52 18.44 -49.95 -7.48
CA SER A 52 18.84 -49.96 -8.90
C SER A 52 17.67 -50.14 -9.87
N SER A 53 17.46 -49.22 -10.80
CA SER A 53 16.78 -49.53 -12.07
C SER A 53 17.25 -48.68 -13.27
N LYS A 54 17.59 -49.42 -14.34
CA LYS A 54 17.97 -49.08 -15.73
C LYS A 54 17.95 -47.59 -16.17
N LYS A 55 19.13 -47.12 -16.63
CA LYS A 55 19.35 -45.82 -17.31
C LYS A 55 18.36 -45.57 -18.46
N LYS A 56 17.58 -44.49 -18.39
CA LYS A 56 17.16 -43.68 -19.55
C LYS A 56 17.77 -42.28 -19.41
N GLY A 57 18.31 -41.73 -20.49
CA GLY A 57 19.08 -40.48 -20.45
C GLY A 57 18.26 -39.29 -19.95
N LYS A 58 18.67 -38.70 -18.82
CA LYS A 58 18.14 -37.41 -18.35
C LYS A 58 18.63 -36.30 -19.28
N LYS A 59 17.75 -35.75 -20.13
CA LYS A 59 17.96 -34.38 -20.65
C LYS A 59 17.98 -33.44 -19.45
N GLY A 60 19.03 -32.62 -19.33
CA GLY A 60 19.06 -31.55 -18.34
C GLY A 60 17.90 -30.59 -18.57
N ASN A 61 17.01 -30.48 -17.58
CA ASN A 61 15.86 -29.59 -17.68
C ASN A 61 16.35 -28.16 -17.47
N LYS A 62 16.67 -27.45 -18.57
CA LYS A 62 16.82 -25.98 -18.53
C LYS A 62 15.53 -25.41 -17.98
N ASP A 63 15.61 -24.58 -16.95
CA ASP A 63 14.43 -24.01 -16.29
C ASP A 63 13.72 -23.09 -17.28
N ARG A 64 12.68 -23.63 -17.94
CA ARG A 64 11.90 -22.89 -18.93
C ARG A 64 10.97 -21.96 -18.15
N PRO A 65 11.04 -20.63 -18.36
CA PRO A 65 10.14 -19.71 -17.68
C PRO A 65 8.69 -20.09 -17.98
N LEU A 66 7.84 -20.02 -16.95
CA LEU A 66 6.43 -20.28 -17.12
C LEU A 66 5.81 -19.12 -17.90
N ASP A 67 5.13 -19.43 -18.99
CA ASP A 67 4.35 -18.46 -19.73
C ASP A 67 3.02 -18.23 -19.00
N PHE A 68 2.89 -17.07 -18.35
CA PHE A 68 1.66 -16.70 -17.64
C PHE A 68 0.53 -16.29 -18.61
N SER A 69 0.84 -15.92 -19.86
CA SER A 69 -0.17 -15.49 -20.83
C SER A 69 -1.11 -16.61 -21.25
N VAL A 70 -0.69 -17.88 -21.13
CA VAL A 70 -1.50 -19.06 -21.49
C VAL A 70 -2.29 -19.68 -20.32
N HIS A 71 -2.35 -19.00 -19.17
CA HIS A 71 -3.04 -19.47 -17.98
C HIS A 71 -4.13 -18.48 -17.51
N PRO A 72 -5.33 -18.97 -17.11
CA PRO A 72 -6.31 -18.17 -16.41
C PRO A 72 -5.74 -17.57 -15.12
N ARG A 73 -6.28 -16.42 -14.73
CA ARG A 73 -6.11 -15.83 -13.41
C ARG A 73 -7.43 -15.84 -12.65
N ARG A 74 -7.37 -15.77 -11.33
CA ARG A 74 -8.53 -15.55 -10.46
C ARG A 74 -8.20 -14.49 -9.42
N HIS A 75 -9.04 -13.48 -9.29
CA HIS A 75 -9.00 -12.58 -8.14
C HIS A 75 -9.50 -13.30 -6.89
N VAL A 76 -8.68 -13.35 -5.84
CA VAL A 76 -8.99 -14.01 -4.56
C VAL A 76 -8.70 -13.10 -3.38
N ALA A 77 -9.46 -13.26 -2.31
CA ALA A 77 -9.05 -12.84 -0.98
C ALA A 77 -8.26 -13.98 -0.30
N LEU A 78 -7.13 -13.68 0.32
CA LEU A 78 -6.37 -14.62 1.17
C LEU A 78 -6.38 -14.11 2.61
N ARG A 79 -6.63 -15.00 3.57
CA ARG A 79 -6.51 -14.71 5.01
C ARG A 79 -5.20 -15.27 5.56
N LEU A 80 -4.49 -14.46 6.34
CA LEU A 80 -3.16 -14.75 6.85
C LEU A 80 -3.08 -14.57 8.36
N ALA A 81 -2.44 -15.53 9.01
CA ALA A 81 -1.94 -15.42 10.37
C ALA A 81 -0.41 -15.34 10.36
N TYR A 82 0.17 -14.57 11.27
CA TYR A 82 1.62 -14.52 11.48
C TYR A 82 2.00 -14.01 12.88
N MET A 83 3.13 -14.51 13.38
CA MET A 83 3.77 -13.99 14.60
C MET A 83 4.66 -12.80 14.22
N GLY A 84 4.26 -11.59 14.58
CA GLY A 84 4.92 -10.35 14.11
C GLY A 84 6.30 -10.08 14.70
N TRP A 85 6.72 -10.84 15.72
CA TRP A 85 7.88 -10.56 16.57
C TRP A 85 9.22 -10.52 15.82
N ALA A 86 9.38 -11.34 14.77
CA ALA A 86 10.59 -11.38 13.95
C ALA A 86 10.65 -10.33 12.83
N TYR A 87 9.54 -9.62 12.57
CA TYR A 87 9.32 -8.83 11.37
C TYR A 87 9.26 -7.32 11.64
N GLN A 88 9.74 -6.52 10.68
CA GLN A 88 9.62 -5.05 10.72
C GLN A 88 8.21 -4.56 10.29
N GLY A 89 7.18 -5.34 10.62
CA GLY A 89 5.77 -5.10 10.29
C GLY A 89 5.31 -5.85 9.03
N PHE A 90 4.05 -5.61 8.66
CA PHE A 90 3.47 -6.28 7.49
C PHE A 90 4.04 -5.76 6.16
N ALA A 91 4.07 -4.44 5.99
CA ALA A 91 4.38 -3.80 4.70
C ALA A 91 5.88 -3.70 4.44
N VAL A 92 6.31 -3.96 3.20
CA VAL A 92 7.68 -3.70 2.72
C VAL A 92 8.03 -2.22 2.92
N GLN A 93 9.28 -1.96 3.33
CA GLN A 93 9.84 -0.62 3.55
C GLN A 93 11.15 -0.49 2.77
N GLU A 94 11.50 0.73 2.36
CA GLU A 94 12.73 1.01 1.57
C GLU A 94 14.02 0.51 2.24
N ASN A 95 14.03 0.47 3.58
CA ASN A 95 15.21 0.14 4.38
C ASN A 95 15.27 -1.33 4.84
N THR A 96 14.27 -2.17 4.54
CA THR A 96 14.23 -3.55 5.02
C THR A 96 13.28 -4.45 4.24
N GLU A 97 13.81 -5.56 3.74
CA GLU A 97 13.02 -6.66 3.16
C GLU A 97 12.47 -7.61 4.24
N ASN A 98 12.91 -7.53 5.50
CA ASN A 98 12.42 -8.40 6.58
C ASN A 98 11.01 -8.01 7.06
N THR A 99 10.01 -8.29 6.22
CA THR A 99 8.59 -7.96 6.40
C THR A 99 7.72 -9.14 5.94
N VAL A 100 6.52 -9.26 6.51
CA VAL A 100 5.61 -10.37 6.17
C VAL A 100 5.21 -10.35 4.70
N GLU A 101 5.02 -9.15 4.14
CA GLU A 101 4.70 -8.96 2.72
C GLU A 101 5.83 -9.42 1.80
N ALA A 102 7.11 -9.16 2.12
CA ALA A 102 8.22 -9.65 1.31
C ALA A 102 8.22 -11.19 1.25
N ARG A 103 8.13 -11.86 2.41
CA ARG A 103 8.07 -13.34 2.51
C ARG A 103 6.86 -13.93 1.78
N LEU A 104 5.74 -13.22 1.78
CA LEU A 104 4.55 -13.62 1.02
C LEU A 104 4.78 -13.51 -0.50
N PHE A 105 5.41 -12.45 -0.98
CA PHE A 105 5.74 -12.30 -2.40
C PHE A 105 6.82 -13.29 -2.87
N GLU A 106 7.84 -13.57 -2.04
CA GLU A 106 8.79 -14.68 -2.25
C GLU A 106 8.05 -16.02 -2.45
N ALA A 107 7.08 -16.33 -1.59
CA ALA A 107 6.26 -17.55 -1.68
C ALA A 107 5.39 -17.59 -2.95
N LEU A 108 4.72 -16.49 -3.30
CA LEU A 108 3.87 -16.37 -4.50
C LEU A 108 4.66 -16.54 -5.80
N LEU A 109 5.88 -15.98 -5.86
CA LEU A 109 6.80 -16.12 -7.00
C LEU A 109 7.37 -17.54 -7.07
N LYS A 110 7.84 -18.09 -5.94
CA LYS A 110 8.41 -19.45 -5.84
C LYS A 110 7.41 -20.55 -6.21
N THR A 111 6.12 -20.35 -5.91
CA THR A 111 5.01 -21.24 -6.31
C THR A 111 4.53 -21.01 -7.74
N ARG A 112 5.06 -19.99 -8.44
CA ARG A 112 4.60 -19.53 -9.77
C ARG A 112 3.09 -19.27 -9.78
N LEU A 113 2.56 -18.69 -8.71
CA LEU A 113 1.15 -18.25 -8.63
C LEU A 113 0.96 -16.83 -9.17
N ILE A 114 2.00 -15.99 -9.13
CA ILE A 114 2.05 -14.67 -9.79
C ILE A 114 3.30 -14.58 -10.68
N GLN A 115 3.26 -13.70 -11.67
CA GLN A 115 4.41 -13.36 -12.50
C GLN A 115 5.32 -12.34 -11.79
N ASP A 116 4.71 -11.27 -11.29
CA ASP A 116 5.36 -10.16 -10.61
C ASP A 116 4.33 -9.47 -9.68
N ARG A 117 4.75 -8.42 -8.97
CA ARG A 117 3.91 -7.71 -8.00
C ARG A 117 3.02 -6.65 -8.63
N GLN A 118 3.44 -6.06 -9.74
CA GLN A 118 2.79 -4.95 -10.42
C GLN A 118 1.57 -5.45 -11.20
N SER A 119 1.66 -6.63 -11.81
CA SER A 119 0.57 -7.26 -12.58
C SER A 119 -0.46 -8.02 -11.72
N SER A 120 -0.22 -8.19 -10.41
CA SER A 120 -1.01 -9.08 -9.56
C SER A 120 -2.25 -8.46 -8.88
N ASN A 121 -2.68 -7.23 -9.25
CA ASN A 121 -3.86 -6.57 -8.69
C ASN A 121 -3.91 -6.53 -7.14
N TYR A 122 -2.75 -6.31 -6.50
CA TYR A 122 -2.57 -6.57 -5.07
C TYR A 122 -3.08 -5.44 -4.16
N HIS A 123 -3.94 -5.80 -3.21
CA HIS A 123 -4.48 -4.92 -2.17
C HIS A 123 -4.31 -5.52 -0.76
N ARG A 124 -4.18 -4.67 0.26
CA ARG A 124 -4.01 -5.08 1.67
C ARG A 124 -5.04 -4.43 2.58
N CYS A 125 -5.65 -5.20 3.48
CA CYS A 125 -6.66 -4.70 4.43
C CYS A 125 -6.09 -3.71 5.44
N GLY A 126 -4.94 -4.05 6.04
CA GLY A 126 -4.25 -3.22 7.02
C GLY A 126 -2.74 -3.29 6.90
N ARG A 127 -2.05 -2.42 7.62
CA ARG A 127 -0.60 -2.49 7.86
C ARG A 127 -0.42 -2.65 9.38
N THR A 128 0.08 -3.80 9.82
CA THR A 128 0.55 -3.96 11.21
C THR A 128 1.95 -3.38 11.34
N ASP A 129 2.21 -2.76 12.49
CA ASP A 129 3.52 -2.20 12.82
C ASP A 129 4.55 -3.33 13.08
N LYS A 130 5.83 -2.96 13.21
CA LYS A 130 6.88 -3.83 13.75
C LYS A 130 6.39 -4.56 15.01
N GLY A 131 6.73 -5.84 15.15
CA GLY A 131 6.39 -6.67 16.31
C GLY A 131 4.92 -7.09 16.43
N VAL A 132 3.99 -6.41 15.74
CA VAL A 132 2.55 -6.65 15.84
C VAL A 132 2.13 -7.88 15.04
N SER A 133 1.48 -8.82 15.71
CA SER A 133 1.02 -10.07 15.09
C SER A 133 -0.31 -9.91 14.35
N ALA A 134 -0.71 -10.91 13.57
CA ALA A 134 -2.08 -11.02 13.06
C ALA A 134 -2.59 -12.46 13.10
N PHE A 135 -3.88 -12.63 13.28
CA PHE A 135 -4.60 -13.88 13.05
C PHE A 135 -5.45 -13.82 11.78
N SER A 136 -5.98 -12.64 11.44
CA SER A 136 -6.92 -12.42 10.35
C SER A 136 -6.53 -11.20 9.52
N GLN A 137 -5.26 -11.13 9.09
CA GLN A 137 -4.87 -10.16 8.06
C GLN A 137 -5.45 -10.64 6.72
N VAL A 138 -5.96 -9.71 5.90
CA VAL A 138 -6.52 -10.06 4.58
C VAL A 138 -5.83 -9.26 3.49
N ILE A 139 -5.53 -9.93 2.38
CA ILE A 139 -5.15 -9.31 1.10
C ILE A 139 -6.13 -9.74 0.02
N SER A 140 -6.21 -8.98 -1.07
CA SER A 140 -6.78 -9.45 -2.34
C SER A 140 -5.74 -9.36 -3.46
N ILE A 141 -5.73 -10.34 -4.36
CA ILE A 141 -4.67 -10.54 -5.34
C ILE A 141 -5.15 -11.45 -6.50
N ASP A 142 -4.64 -11.21 -7.71
CA ASP A 142 -4.80 -12.12 -8.84
C ASP A 142 -3.80 -13.29 -8.71
N LEU A 143 -4.30 -14.53 -8.65
CA LEU A 143 -3.48 -15.74 -8.71
C LEU A 143 -3.73 -16.51 -10.01
N ARG A 144 -2.71 -17.22 -10.52
CA ARG A 144 -2.86 -18.20 -11.59
C ARG A 144 -3.85 -19.31 -11.19
N SER A 145 -4.79 -19.63 -12.07
CA SER A 145 -5.92 -20.55 -11.83
C SER A 145 -5.92 -21.75 -12.80
N THR A 146 -6.53 -22.87 -12.40
CA THR A 146 -6.81 -24.03 -13.28
C THR A 146 -8.09 -23.87 -14.11
N GLN A 147 -8.91 -22.86 -13.83
CA GLN A 147 -10.30 -22.81 -14.27
C GLN A 147 -10.46 -22.10 -15.62
N PHE A 148 -10.70 -22.88 -16.68
CA PHE A 148 -10.94 -22.39 -18.05
C PHE A 148 -12.44 -22.16 -18.36
N CYS A 149 -13.36 -22.61 -17.50
CA CYS A 149 -14.81 -22.47 -17.67
C CYS A 149 -15.41 -21.22 -16.98
N GLY A 150 -14.57 -20.33 -16.44
CA GLY A 150 -15.00 -19.10 -15.76
C GLY A 150 -15.30 -19.28 -14.27
N GLY A 151 -16.17 -18.40 -13.74
CA GLY A 151 -16.54 -18.32 -12.32
C GLY A 151 -16.06 -17.04 -11.63
N VAL A 152 -16.45 -16.85 -10.37
CA VAL A 152 -16.20 -15.61 -9.60
C VAL A 152 -14.70 -15.27 -9.56
N GLY A 153 -14.36 -14.07 -10.05
CA GLY A 153 -12.99 -13.54 -10.11
C GLY A 153 -12.13 -14.08 -11.25
N VAL A 154 -12.60 -15.04 -12.06
CA VAL A 154 -11.79 -15.65 -13.12
C VAL A 154 -11.62 -14.69 -14.31
N THR A 155 -10.41 -14.65 -14.85
CA THR A 155 -10.04 -13.94 -16.07
C THR A 155 -9.34 -14.93 -17.00
N LEU A 156 -9.90 -15.13 -18.20
CA LEU A 156 -9.35 -16.04 -19.20
C LEU A 156 -8.29 -15.35 -20.08
N PRO A 157 -7.31 -16.07 -20.63
CA PRO A 157 -6.44 -15.58 -21.69
C PRO A 157 -7.19 -15.23 -22.98
N GLU A 158 -6.78 -14.16 -23.65
CA GLU A 158 -7.39 -13.67 -24.90
C GLU A 158 -7.25 -14.67 -26.07
N ASN A 159 -6.19 -15.48 -26.08
CA ASN A 159 -5.78 -16.31 -27.23
C ASN A 159 -5.95 -17.83 -27.01
N ILE A 160 -6.91 -18.27 -26.20
CA ILE A 160 -7.16 -19.71 -25.95
C ILE A 160 -8.58 -20.09 -26.31
N ASP A 161 -8.70 -21.01 -27.26
CA ASP A 161 -9.95 -21.72 -27.55
C ASP A 161 -10.31 -22.63 -26.36
N VAL A 162 -11.36 -22.23 -25.64
CA VAL A 162 -11.87 -22.92 -24.45
C VAL A 162 -12.38 -24.33 -24.79
N SER A 163 -12.83 -24.56 -26.03
CA SER A 163 -13.39 -25.84 -26.47
C SER A 163 -12.37 -26.98 -26.47
N THR A 164 -11.10 -26.69 -26.75
CA THR A 164 -10.03 -27.69 -26.87
C THR A 164 -9.49 -28.16 -25.52
N LYS A 165 -9.75 -27.42 -24.43
CA LYS A 165 -9.31 -27.73 -23.06
C LYS A 165 -10.45 -28.16 -22.13
N ASN A 166 -11.48 -28.83 -22.66
CA ASN A 166 -12.56 -29.49 -21.89
C ASN A 166 -12.11 -30.65 -20.95
N LYS A 167 -10.82 -30.72 -20.63
CA LYS A 167 -10.24 -31.46 -19.48
C LYS A 167 -9.65 -30.48 -18.45
N ALA A 168 -10.35 -29.38 -18.17
CA ALA A 168 -10.02 -28.54 -17.04
C ALA A 168 -10.27 -29.33 -15.74
N ASP A 169 -9.35 -29.25 -14.78
CA ASP A 169 -9.55 -29.89 -13.48
C ASP A 169 -10.80 -29.31 -12.81
N ILE A 170 -11.62 -30.19 -12.22
CA ILE A 170 -12.83 -29.79 -11.48
C ILE A 170 -12.46 -28.95 -10.24
N SER A 171 -11.23 -29.13 -9.72
CA SER A 171 -10.69 -28.39 -8.59
C SER A 171 -9.74 -27.25 -9.00
N GLU A 172 -9.84 -26.14 -8.27
CA GLU A 172 -8.86 -25.06 -8.30
C GLU A 172 -7.51 -25.50 -7.70
N PHE A 173 -6.43 -24.75 -7.95
CA PHE A 173 -5.17 -24.95 -7.21
C PHE A 173 -5.39 -24.89 -5.68
N PRO A 174 -4.73 -25.76 -4.90
CA PRO A 174 -4.77 -25.72 -3.44
C PRO A 174 -3.83 -24.60 -2.93
N TYR A 175 -4.26 -23.35 -3.10
CA TYR A 175 -3.43 -22.15 -2.84
C TYR A 175 -2.85 -22.14 -1.43
N VAL A 176 -3.63 -22.56 -0.43
CA VAL A 176 -3.24 -22.60 0.99
C VAL A 176 -2.05 -23.54 1.16
N LYS A 177 -2.19 -24.79 0.72
CA LYS A 177 -1.15 -25.83 0.76
C LYS A 177 0.10 -25.47 -0.03
N MET A 178 -0.07 -24.87 -1.21
CA MET A 178 1.05 -24.42 -2.05
C MET A 178 1.88 -23.35 -1.37
N LEU A 179 1.24 -22.34 -0.77
CA LEU A 179 1.92 -21.24 -0.10
C LEU A 179 2.51 -21.67 1.25
N ASN A 180 1.75 -22.39 2.10
CA ASN A 180 2.21 -22.85 3.41
C ASN A 180 3.42 -23.79 3.32
N ARG A 181 3.59 -24.52 2.21
CA ARG A 181 4.78 -25.36 1.97
C ARG A 181 6.08 -24.58 1.77
N VAL A 182 6.01 -23.30 1.38
CA VAL A 182 7.20 -22.47 1.09
C VAL A 182 7.33 -21.23 1.97
N LEU A 183 6.29 -20.88 2.73
CA LEU A 183 6.31 -19.78 3.71
C LEU A 183 7.11 -20.15 4.97
N PRO A 184 7.80 -19.18 5.60
CA PRO A 184 8.37 -19.31 6.95
C PRO A 184 7.36 -19.87 7.96
N GLN A 185 7.81 -20.61 8.98
CA GLN A 185 6.89 -21.35 9.87
C GLN A 185 5.93 -20.44 10.66
N ASP A 186 6.33 -19.20 10.88
CA ASP A 186 5.60 -18.15 11.60
C ASP A 186 4.70 -17.29 10.70
N ILE A 187 4.54 -17.63 9.41
CA ILE A 187 3.56 -17.04 8.47
C ILE A 187 2.71 -18.16 7.86
N ARG A 188 1.38 -18.06 7.95
CA ARG A 188 0.44 -19.05 7.41
C ARG A 188 -0.73 -18.40 6.68
N ILE A 189 -1.07 -18.96 5.53
CA ILE A 189 -2.39 -18.78 4.91
C ILE A 189 -3.37 -19.69 5.66
N LEU A 190 -4.51 -19.16 6.08
CA LEU A 190 -5.55 -19.93 6.77
C LEU A 190 -6.59 -20.49 5.79
N ASP A 191 -7.06 -19.63 4.90
CA ASP A 191 -8.12 -19.92 3.91
C ASP A 191 -8.09 -18.86 2.79
N TRP A 192 -8.92 -19.09 1.77
CA TRP A 192 -9.08 -18.18 0.63
C TRP A 192 -10.54 -18.07 0.18
N ALA A 193 -10.93 -16.95 -0.43
CA ALA A 193 -12.26 -16.77 -1.03
C ALA A 193 -12.13 -16.26 -2.48
N PRO A 194 -12.90 -16.79 -3.45
CA PRO A 194 -13.04 -16.16 -4.76
C PRO A 194 -13.84 -14.85 -4.61
N VAL A 195 -13.41 -13.78 -5.28
CA VAL A 195 -14.01 -12.44 -5.17
C VAL A 195 -14.19 -11.80 -6.56
N ALA A 196 -15.00 -10.74 -6.64
CA ALA A 196 -15.13 -9.96 -7.88
C ALA A 196 -13.79 -9.28 -8.26
N GLN A 197 -13.57 -8.98 -9.54
CA GLN A 197 -12.28 -8.45 -10.04
C GLN A 197 -11.96 -7.03 -9.51
N ASP A 198 -12.98 -6.30 -9.08
CA ASP A 198 -12.92 -4.95 -8.48
C ASP A 198 -12.83 -4.97 -6.94
N PHE A 199 -12.89 -6.14 -6.30
CA PHE A 199 -12.81 -6.27 -4.84
C PHE A 199 -11.43 -5.86 -4.31
N SER A 200 -11.43 -4.96 -3.32
CA SER A 200 -10.23 -4.48 -2.66
C SER A 200 -10.28 -4.81 -1.17
N ALA A 201 -9.40 -5.71 -0.72
CA ALA A 201 -9.25 -6.01 0.71
C ALA A 201 -9.06 -4.76 1.60
N ARG A 202 -8.55 -3.65 1.02
CA ARG A 202 -8.40 -2.34 1.68
C ARG A 202 -9.75 -1.64 1.92
N PHE A 203 -10.56 -1.52 0.87
CA PHE A 203 -11.72 -0.62 0.82
C PHE A 203 -13.02 -1.33 1.20
N ASP A 204 -13.16 -2.63 0.89
CA ASP A 204 -14.37 -3.42 1.18
C ASP A 204 -14.41 -3.99 2.61
N CYS A 205 -13.33 -3.83 3.38
CA CYS A 205 -13.28 -4.25 4.78
C CYS A 205 -14.07 -3.27 5.66
N GLN A 206 -15.12 -3.78 6.29
CA GLN A 206 -16.09 -3.03 7.08
C GLN A 206 -15.55 -2.62 8.45
N SER A 207 -14.79 -3.50 9.11
CA SER A 207 -14.17 -3.20 10.41
C SER A 207 -13.00 -4.12 10.71
N ARG A 208 -12.10 -3.65 11.58
CA ARG A 208 -10.96 -4.43 12.09
C ARG A 208 -11.08 -4.54 13.61
N THR A 209 -10.76 -5.71 14.15
CA THR A 209 -10.71 -5.98 15.59
C THR A 209 -9.27 -6.26 16.00
N TYR A 210 -8.75 -5.46 16.93
CA TYR A 210 -7.47 -5.69 17.57
C TYR A 210 -7.65 -6.22 18.98
N ARG A 211 -6.70 -7.04 19.44
CA ARG A 211 -6.56 -7.45 20.84
C ARG A 211 -5.16 -7.10 21.32
N TYR A 212 -5.07 -6.57 22.53
CA TYR A 212 -3.82 -6.34 23.23
C TYR A 212 -3.84 -7.17 24.51
N TYR A 213 -2.90 -8.11 24.64
CA TYR A 213 -2.79 -8.99 25.81
C TYR A 213 -1.89 -8.38 26.88
N PHE A 214 -2.28 -8.47 28.14
CA PHE A 214 -1.48 -7.97 29.26
C PHE A 214 -1.76 -8.75 30.56
N PRO A 215 -0.77 -8.94 31.46
CA PRO A 215 -1.03 -9.49 32.78
C PRO A 215 -1.66 -8.42 33.68
N ARG A 216 -2.50 -8.86 34.63
CA ARG A 216 -3.15 -8.00 35.64
C ARG A 216 -2.13 -7.18 36.41
N GLY A 217 -1.08 -7.82 36.93
CA GLY A 217 -0.11 -7.19 37.83
C GLY A 217 -0.80 -6.45 38.97
N SER A 218 -0.37 -5.22 39.22
CA SER A 218 -1.00 -4.28 40.15
C SER A 218 -2.02 -3.33 39.48
N LEU A 219 -2.55 -3.66 38.30
CA LEU A 219 -3.45 -2.78 37.55
C LEU A 219 -4.90 -2.88 38.04
N ASP A 220 -5.55 -1.72 38.16
CA ASP A 220 -7.00 -1.63 38.35
C ASP A 220 -7.74 -1.89 37.02
N VAL A 221 -7.93 -3.17 36.70
CA VAL A 221 -8.56 -3.61 35.45
C VAL A 221 -10.03 -3.20 35.32
N THR A 222 -10.72 -2.93 36.43
CA THR A 222 -12.10 -2.40 36.42
C THR A 222 -12.08 -0.95 35.96
N LEU A 223 -11.22 -0.11 36.55
CA LEU A 223 -11.03 1.27 36.13
C LEU A 223 -10.56 1.37 34.67
N MET A 224 -9.72 0.43 34.21
CA MET A 224 -9.34 0.31 32.80
C MET A 224 -10.52 -0.06 31.88
N ALA A 225 -11.45 -0.92 32.33
CA ALA A 225 -12.63 -1.30 31.55
C ALA A 225 -13.60 -0.12 31.39
N ASP A 226 -13.84 0.62 32.48
CA ASP A 226 -14.68 1.83 32.46
C ASP A 226 -14.06 2.94 31.61
N ALA A 227 -12.75 3.13 31.71
CA ALA A 227 -12.02 4.09 30.88
C ALA A 227 -12.03 3.71 29.39
N ALA A 228 -11.90 2.42 29.06
CA ALA A 228 -11.88 1.97 27.67
C ALA A 228 -13.17 2.35 26.90
N LYS A 229 -14.32 2.44 27.58
CA LYS A 229 -15.59 2.87 26.97
C LYS A 229 -15.58 4.30 26.42
N ARG A 230 -14.75 5.19 26.97
CA ARG A 230 -14.63 6.59 26.51
C ARG A 230 -14.03 6.71 25.10
N TYR A 231 -13.41 5.64 24.60
CA TYR A 231 -12.94 5.59 23.22
C TYR A 231 -14.03 5.30 22.17
N GLU A 232 -15.21 4.81 22.58
CA GLU A 232 -16.29 4.44 21.65
C GLU A 232 -16.92 5.70 21.00
N GLY A 233 -17.35 5.58 19.73
CA GLY A 233 -17.86 6.69 18.94
C GLY A 233 -16.85 7.25 17.92
N THR A 234 -17.11 8.45 17.42
CA THR A 234 -16.32 9.09 16.35
C THR A 234 -15.62 10.35 16.86
N HIS A 235 -14.29 10.28 17.03
CA HIS A 235 -13.50 11.33 17.68
C HIS A 235 -12.23 11.64 16.87
N ASP A 236 -11.58 12.77 17.16
CA ASP A 236 -10.24 13.09 16.63
C ASP A 236 -9.15 12.45 17.51
N PHE A 237 -8.42 11.48 16.96
CA PHE A 237 -7.40 10.72 17.69
C PHE A 237 -5.97 11.27 17.49
N ARG A 238 -5.76 12.54 17.09
CA ARG A 238 -4.42 13.12 16.88
C ARG A 238 -3.52 13.02 18.12
N ASN A 239 -4.10 13.19 19.31
CA ASN A 239 -3.41 13.08 20.60
C ASN A 239 -3.17 11.62 21.02
N LEU A 240 -3.83 10.67 20.36
CA LEU A 240 -3.84 9.23 20.64
C LEU A 240 -3.28 8.39 19.48
N CYS A 241 -2.42 8.98 18.65
CA CYS A 241 -1.70 8.27 17.58
C CYS A 241 -0.31 8.88 17.36
N LYS A 242 0.45 8.36 16.40
CA LYS A 242 1.62 9.05 15.82
C LYS A 242 1.17 9.78 14.57
N MET A 243 1.18 11.10 14.60
CA MET A 243 0.78 11.95 13.47
C MET A 243 1.71 11.72 12.27
N ASP A 244 1.19 11.07 11.22
CA ASP A 244 1.92 10.64 10.02
C ASP A 244 1.73 11.61 8.83
N VAL A 245 1.84 12.90 9.14
CA VAL A 245 1.60 14.03 8.21
C VAL A 245 2.50 13.94 6.97
N GLY A 246 3.73 13.46 7.13
CA GLY A 246 4.68 13.28 6.01
C GLY A 246 4.28 12.22 4.98
N ASN A 247 3.27 11.39 5.27
CA ASN A 247 2.68 10.41 4.36
C ASN A 247 1.26 10.82 3.90
N GLY A 248 0.90 12.11 4.00
CA GLY A 248 -0.38 12.65 3.55
C GLY A 248 -1.55 12.49 4.51
N VAL A 249 -1.31 12.04 5.76
CA VAL A 249 -2.38 11.88 6.75
C VAL A 249 -2.71 13.23 7.40
N LEU A 250 -3.79 13.87 6.93
CA LEU A 250 -4.31 15.14 7.46
C LEU A 250 -5.56 14.97 8.34
N GLN A 251 -6.34 13.90 8.14
CA GLN A 251 -7.58 13.63 8.89
C GLN A 251 -7.36 12.55 9.97
N PHE A 252 -7.54 12.95 11.22
CA PHE A 252 -7.34 12.15 12.43
C PHE A 252 -8.65 11.67 13.08
N GLN A 253 -9.80 12.03 12.52
CA GLN A 253 -11.09 11.51 12.94
C GLN A 253 -11.21 10.00 12.65
N ARG A 254 -11.58 9.18 13.63
CA ARG A 254 -11.83 7.73 13.47
C ARG A 254 -13.04 7.30 14.28
N THR A 255 -13.69 6.22 13.84
CA THR A 255 -14.86 5.62 14.50
C THR A 255 -14.49 4.29 15.14
N ILE A 256 -14.62 4.23 16.47
CA ILE A 256 -14.48 3.01 17.27
C ILE A 256 -15.90 2.49 17.55
N LEU A 257 -16.16 1.25 17.14
CA LEU A 257 -17.44 0.58 17.28
C LEU A 257 -17.61 -0.07 18.66
N SER A 258 -16.51 -0.59 19.22
CA SER A 258 -16.48 -1.06 20.60
C SER A 258 -15.06 -1.08 21.16
N ALA A 259 -14.95 -0.89 22.47
CA ALA A 259 -13.74 -1.02 23.26
C ALA A 259 -14.09 -1.72 24.59
N SER A 260 -13.22 -2.62 25.06
CA SER A 260 -13.44 -3.35 26.31
C SER A 260 -12.14 -3.89 26.89
N VAL A 261 -12.09 -4.00 28.22
CA VAL A 261 -11.07 -4.77 28.94
C VAL A 261 -11.77 -5.94 29.62
N LYS A 262 -11.26 -7.16 29.40
CA LYS A 262 -11.84 -8.41 29.92
C LYS A 262 -10.76 -9.44 30.23
N ALA A 263 -11.04 -10.39 31.12
CA ALA A 263 -10.15 -11.51 31.37
C ALA A 263 -9.98 -12.38 30.09
N ALA A 264 -8.78 -12.91 29.87
CA ALA A 264 -8.46 -13.75 28.70
C ALA A 264 -9.03 -15.18 28.82
N GLN A 265 -9.27 -15.63 30.06
CA GLN A 265 -9.93 -16.89 30.39
C GLN A 265 -11.03 -16.62 31.44
N PRO A 266 -12.13 -17.39 31.46
CA PRO A 266 -13.10 -17.31 32.55
C PRO A 266 -12.44 -17.71 33.87
N GLN A 267 -12.51 -16.86 34.89
CA GLN A 267 -11.98 -17.18 36.22
C GLN A 267 -12.76 -18.38 36.80
N GLN A 268 -12.07 -19.50 37.00
CA GLN A 268 -12.64 -20.69 37.65
C GLN A 268 -12.53 -20.61 39.18
N ASP A 269 -11.61 -19.81 39.71
CA ASP A 269 -11.42 -19.55 41.14
C ASP A 269 -11.44 -18.04 41.42
N ALA A 270 -11.93 -17.66 42.61
CA ALA A 270 -12.04 -16.26 43.04
C ALA A 270 -10.70 -15.62 43.47
N ASN A 271 -9.59 -16.33 43.36
CA ASN A 271 -8.27 -15.86 43.77
C ASN A 271 -7.60 -15.13 42.59
N THR A 272 -7.41 -13.82 42.71
CA THR A 272 -6.91 -12.97 41.61
C THR A 272 -5.38 -12.98 41.58
N ASP A 273 -4.80 -13.81 40.71
CA ASP A 273 -3.34 -13.86 40.54
C ASP A 273 -2.86 -12.61 39.77
N GLN A 274 -1.70 -12.08 40.15
CA GLN A 274 -1.03 -10.99 39.42
C GLN A 274 -0.64 -11.39 37.99
N TYR A 275 -0.56 -12.70 37.71
CA TYR A 275 -0.29 -13.23 36.37
C TYR A 275 -1.55 -13.49 35.53
N ASP A 276 -2.77 -13.26 36.06
CA ASP A 276 -4.03 -13.35 35.30
C ASP A 276 -3.93 -12.51 34.01
N LEU A 277 -4.14 -13.14 32.85
CA LEU A 277 -4.09 -12.42 31.57
C LEU A 277 -5.44 -11.73 31.28
N PHE A 278 -5.33 -10.48 30.84
CA PHE A 278 -6.43 -9.64 30.37
C PHE A 278 -6.22 -9.26 28.90
N ILE A 279 -7.32 -8.90 28.25
CA ILE A 279 -7.39 -8.48 26.85
C ILE A 279 -8.04 -7.10 26.81
N PHE A 280 -7.33 -6.11 26.27
CA PHE A 280 -7.97 -4.92 25.71
C PHE A 280 -8.37 -5.24 24.27
N GLU A 281 -9.67 -5.38 24.03
CA GLU A 281 -10.25 -5.66 22.71
C GLU A 281 -10.92 -4.40 22.17
N ILE A 282 -10.56 -4.03 20.94
CA ILE A 282 -11.07 -2.82 20.27
C ILE A 282 -11.46 -3.13 18.82
N LYS A 283 -12.67 -2.74 18.44
CA LYS A 283 -13.21 -2.84 17.08
C LYS A 283 -13.47 -1.46 16.52
N GLY A 284 -13.03 -1.19 15.30
CA GLY A 284 -13.21 0.10 14.63
C GLY A 284 -13.23 -0.04 13.11
N LEU A 285 -13.72 1.00 12.43
CA LEU A 285 -13.78 1.01 10.96
C LEU A 285 -12.36 1.04 10.34
N ALA A 286 -11.53 1.95 10.87
CA ALA A 286 -10.12 2.11 10.52
C ALA A 286 -9.34 2.67 11.71
N PHE A 287 -8.01 2.51 11.69
CA PHE A 287 -7.09 2.97 12.74
C PHE A 287 -5.97 3.83 12.16
N LEU A 288 -5.44 4.76 12.95
CA LEU A 288 -4.26 5.57 12.67
C LEU A 288 -2.98 4.85 13.09
N TYR A 289 -1.84 5.35 12.61
CA TYR A 289 -0.51 4.84 12.94
C TYR A 289 -0.26 4.86 14.46
N HIS A 290 0.10 3.72 15.03
CA HIS A 290 0.24 3.47 16.48
C HIS A 290 -0.99 3.78 17.36
N GLN A 291 -2.20 3.94 16.81
CA GLN A 291 -3.37 4.40 17.59
C GLN A 291 -3.68 3.47 18.78
N VAL A 292 -3.85 2.17 18.53
CA VAL A 292 -4.19 1.19 19.57
C VAL A 292 -3.12 1.12 20.67
N ARG A 293 -1.84 1.28 20.31
CA ARG A 293 -0.70 1.28 21.26
C ARG A 293 -0.67 2.55 22.11
N CYS A 294 -1.07 3.69 21.57
CA CYS A 294 -1.26 4.92 22.35
C CYS A 294 -2.46 4.79 23.31
N MET A 295 -3.59 4.28 22.82
CA MET A 295 -4.80 4.06 23.63
C MET A 295 -4.52 3.10 24.80
N MET A 296 -3.80 2.00 24.55
CA MET A 296 -3.38 1.08 25.59
C MET A 296 -2.41 1.73 26.59
N ALA A 297 -1.52 2.62 26.16
CA ALA A 297 -0.61 3.32 27.08
C ALA A 297 -1.37 4.15 28.13
N LEU A 298 -2.43 4.85 27.72
CA LEU A 298 -3.31 5.57 28.64
C LEU A 298 -4.03 4.62 29.59
N LEU A 299 -4.57 3.50 29.10
CA LEU A 299 -5.19 2.49 29.97
C LEU A 299 -4.18 1.93 30.99
N LEU A 300 -2.91 1.72 30.62
CA LEU A 300 -1.88 1.30 31.56
C LEU A 300 -1.58 2.36 32.63
N LEU A 301 -1.65 3.66 32.30
CA LEU A 301 -1.48 4.75 33.27
C LEU A 301 -2.68 4.85 34.22
N ILE A 302 -3.90 4.73 33.69
CA ILE A 302 -5.15 4.71 34.46
C ILE A 302 -5.20 3.48 35.38
N GLY A 303 -4.85 2.30 34.88
CA GLY A 303 -4.74 1.08 35.68
C GLY A 303 -3.68 1.16 36.79
N GLN A 304 -2.59 1.92 36.58
CA GLN A 304 -1.61 2.24 37.63
C GLN A 304 -2.08 3.36 38.59
N LYS A 305 -3.29 3.91 38.40
CA LYS A 305 -3.85 5.06 39.14
C LYS A 305 -2.99 6.33 39.07
N LEU A 306 -2.25 6.47 37.97
CA LEU A 306 -1.41 7.63 37.67
C LEU A 306 -2.18 8.71 36.88
N GLU A 307 -3.28 8.33 36.25
CA GLU A 307 -4.23 9.23 35.57
C GLU A 307 -5.67 8.82 35.92
N ALA A 308 -6.59 9.78 35.87
CA ALA A 308 -8.02 9.52 35.97
C ALA A 308 -8.61 9.18 34.58
N PRO A 309 -9.71 8.38 34.46
CA PRO A 309 -10.33 8.03 33.19
C PRO A 309 -10.67 9.23 32.27
N GLU A 310 -11.00 10.38 32.85
CA GLU A 310 -11.33 11.64 32.18
C GLU A 310 -10.21 12.18 31.29
N ILE A 311 -8.96 11.72 31.49
CA ILE A 311 -7.83 12.09 30.63
C ILE A 311 -8.06 11.68 29.16
N ILE A 312 -8.86 10.64 28.93
CA ILE A 312 -9.24 10.21 27.58
C ILE A 312 -10.09 11.29 26.91
N ASP A 313 -11.15 11.75 27.59
CA ASP A 313 -12.06 12.78 27.05
C ASP A 313 -11.30 14.09 26.82
N GLN A 314 -10.45 14.49 27.77
CA GLN A 314 -9.60 15.68 27.66
C GLN A 314 -8.66 15.60 26.45
N LEU A 315 -8.12 14.42 26.13
CA LEU A 315 -7.22 14.25 24.98
C LEU A 315 -7.95 14.03 23.65
N LEU A 316 -9.22 13.62 23.66
CA LEU A 316 -10.10 13.62 22.49
C LEU A 316 -10.65 15.02 22.19
N ASP A 317 -10.79 15.88 23.20
CA ASP A 317 -11.12 17.30 23.06
C ASP A 317 -9.92 18.09 22.52
N VAL A 318 -9.78 18.05 21.20
CA VAL A 318 -8.76 18.81 20.45
C VAL A 318 -9.01 20.33 20.42
N GLN A 319 -10.15 20.84 20.92
CA GLN A 319 -10.39 22.28 21.00
C GLN A 319 -9.69 22.85 22.23
N ASN A 320 -9.87 22.20 23.39
CA ASN A 320 -9.20 22.60 24.62
C ASN A 320 -7.76 22.06 24.71
N ASN A 321 -7.47 20.89 24.13
CA ASN A 321 -6.15 20.25 24.12
C ASN A 321 -5.63 19.99 22.69
N PRO A 322 -5.31 21.03 21.89
CA PRO A 322 -4.94 20.89 20.48
C PRO A 322 -3.57 20.23 20.21
N ARG A 323 -2.77 19.96 21.24
CA ARG A 323 -1.40 19.45 21.11
C ARG A 323 -1.18 18.20 21.97
N LYS A 324 -0.64 17.15 21.35
CA LYS A 324 -0.36 15.87 21.99
C LYS A 324 0.68 16.02 23.12
N PRO A 325 0.40 15.63 24.38
CA PRO A 325 1.43 15.56 25.42
C PRO A 325 2.45 14.45 25.13
N GLN A 326 3.69 14.62 25.60
CA GLN A 326 4.72 13.60 25.45
C GLN A 326 4.48 12.40 26.37
N TYR A 327 4.23 11.23 25.76
CA TYR A 327 4.16 9.95 26.45
C TYR A 327 4.63 8.80 25.55
N SER A 328 5.20 7.77 26.17
CA SER A 328 5.58 6.52 25.52
C SER A 328 4.36 5.66 25.21
N MET A 329 4.41 4.93 24.10
CA MET A 329 3.34 4.01 23.69
C MET A 329 3.47 2.68 24.43
N ALA A 330 2.39 1.89 24.44
CA ALA A 330 2.47 0.51 24.89
C ALA A 330 3.35 -0.32 23.93
N VAL A 331 4.04 -1.34 24.40
CA VAL A 331 4.92 -2.21 23.57
C VAL A 331 4.17 -2.90 22.43
N ASP A 332 4.88 -3.40 21.42
CA ASP A 332 4.30 -3.91 20.17
C ASP A 332 3.86 -5.37 20.22
N TYR A 333 4.70 -6.25 20.75
CA TYR A 333 4.54 -7.70 20.71
C TYR A 333 3.22 -8.29 21.28
N PRO A 334 2.49 -7.67 22.23
CA PRO A 334 1.22 -8.19 22.73
C PRO A 334 0.00 -7.78 21.88
N LEU A 335 0.19 -6.90 20.88
CA LEU A 335 -0.87 -6.48 19.97
C LEU A 335 -1.02 -7.48 18.82
N ILE A 336 -2.27 -7.90 18.57
CA ILE A 336 -2.64 -8.73 17.43
C ILE A 336 -3.82 -8.14 16.67
N LEU A 337 -3.72 -8.12 15.34
CA LEU A 337 -4.88 -7.96 14.45
C LEU A 337 -5.69 -9.26 14.49
N HIS A 338 -6.71 -9.29 15.34
CA HIS A 338 -7.51 -10.49 15.62
C HIS A 338 -8.50 -10.79 14.49
N ASP A 339 -9.21 -9.78 13.99
CA ASP A 339 -10.21 -9.96 12.93
C ASP A 339 -10.25 -8.82 11.90
N CYS A 340 -10.62 -9.16 10.65
CA CYS A 340 -10.97 -8.22 9.58
C CYS A 340 -12.30 -8.67 8.98
N HIS A 341 -13.34 -7.86 9.17
CA HIS A 341 -14.70 -8.18 8.75
C HIS A 341 -14.98 -7.71 7.32
N PHE A 342 -15.62 -8.58 6.55
CA PHE A 342 -16.05 -8.37 5.17
C PHE A 342 -17.41 -9.03 4.98
N ASP A 343 -18.30 -8.39 4.22
CA ASP A 343 -19.59 -8.96 3.85
C ASP A 343 -19.45 -9.85 2.60
N GLY A 344 -20.29 -10.88 2.50
CA GLY A 344 -20.41 -11.73 1.31
C GLY A 344 -19.25 -12.69 1.00
N LEU A 345 -18.16 -12.69 1.78
CA LEU A 345 -17.03 -13.61 1.54
C LEU A 345 -17.32 -15.05 1.96
N SER A 346 -17.29 -15.97 0.99
CA SER A 346 -17.34 -17.42 1.22
C SER A 346 -15.93 -18.00 1.28
N TRP A 347 -15.42 -18.18 2.50
CA TRP A 347 -14.08 -18.69 2.75
C TRP A 347 -13.99 -20.20 2.55
N LYS A 348 -13.04 -20.63 1.73
CA LYS A 348 -12.68 -22.02 1.44
C LYS A 348 -11.50 -22.43 2.29
N GLN A 349 -11.76 -23.36 3.20
CA GLN A 349 -10.81 -23.83 4.20
C GLN A 349 -10.49 -25.32 3.96
N GLU A 350 -9.21 -25.68 4.00
CA GLU A 350 -8.72 -27.05 3.82
C GLU A 350 -8.44 -27.66 5.20
N THR A 351 -9.27 -28.62 5.64
CA THR A 351 -9.19 -29.18 7.02
C THR A 351 -7.82 -29.76 7.37
N GLU A 352 -7.13 -30.39 6.41
CA GLU A 352 -5.76 -30.87 6.62
C GLU A 352 -4.81 -29.71 6.97
N GLU A 353 -4.83 -28.62 6.21
CA GLU A 353 -3.95 -27.47 6.41
C GLU A 353 -4.24 -26.78 7.75
N VAL A 354 -5.52 -26.67 8.14
CA VAL A 354 -5.93 -26.16 9.45
C VAL A 354 -5.35 -27.02 10.59
N ASN A 355 -5.41 -28.34 10.46
CA ASN A 355 -4.86 -29.25 11.47
C ASN A 355 -3.33 -29.11 11.59
N HIS A 356 -2.61 -28.93 10.47
CA HIS A 356 -1.17 -28.67 10.49
C HIS A 356 -0.83 -27.31 11.15
N ILE A 357 -1.61 -26.26 10.86
CA ILE A 357 -1.45 -24.93 11.48
C ILE A 357 -1.74 -25.01 12.98
N LEU A 358 -2.81 -25.70 13.38
CA LEU A 358 -3.17 -25.90 14.78
C LEU A 358 -2.07 -26.66 15.53
N ALA A 359 -1.54 -27.74 14.97
CA ALA A 359 -0.45 -28.51 15.57
C ALA A 359 0.83 -27.66 15.77
N ALA A 360 1.20 -26.83 14.78
CA ALA A 360 2.33 -25.91 14.89
C ALA A 360 2.11 -24.84 15.99
N LEU A 361 0.90 -24.28 16.08
CA LEU A 361 0.53 -23.34 17.15
C LEU A 361 0.54 -24.02 18.53
N GLN A 362 0.05 -25.25 18.65
CA GLN A 362 0.10 -26.05 19.88
C GLN A 362 1.54 -26.37 20.29
N GLN A 363 2.44 -26.66 19.35
CA GLN A 363 3.86 -26.87 19.62
C GLN A 363 4.53 -25.60 20.17
N HIS A 364 4.31 -24.44 19.52
CA HIS A 364 4.80 -23.15 20.02
C HIS A 364 4.20 -22.77 21.37
N TRP A 365 2.91 -23.02 21.57
CA TRP A 365 2.23 -22.81 22.85
C TRP A 365 2.87 -23.67 23.94
N THR A 366 3.10 -24.96 23.70
CA THR A 366 3.71 -25.88 24.67
C THR A 366 5.10 -25.41 25.08
N GLN A 367 5.96 -25.05 24.11
CA GLN A 367 7.29 -24.51 24.40
C GLN A 367 7.24 -23.21 25.21
N THR A 368 6.30 -22.33 24.90
CA THR A 368 6.14 -21.05 25.58
C THR A 368 5.58 -21.24 26.99
N ALA A 369 4.56 -22.08 27.15
CA ALA A 369 3.93 -22.41 28.43
C ALA A 369 4.94 -23.05 29.41
N VAL A 370 5.79 -23.97 28.95
CA VAL A 370 6.86 -24.56 29.76
C VAL A 370 7.87 -23.49 30.20
N LYS A 371 8.34 -22.63 29.28
CA LYS A 371 9.25 -21.51 29.61
C LYS A 371 8.63 -20.56 30.65
N THR A 372 7.35 -20.19 30.48
CA THR A 372 6.61 -19.35 31.42
C THR A 372 6.49 -20.00 32.80
N HIS A 373 6.20 -21.30 32.88
CA HIS A 373 6.12 -22.02 34.17
C HIS A 373 7.48 -22.12 34.87
N ILE A 374 8.57 -22.35 34.13
CA ILE A 374 9.93 -22.33 34.69
C ILE A 374 10.25 -20.95 35.29
N LEU A 375 9.99 -19.87 34.55
CA LEU A 375 10.20 -18.49 35.03
C LEU A 375 9.33 -18.17 36.25
N HIS A 376 8.06 -18.56 36.23
CA HIS A 376 7.14 -18.38 37.35
C HIS A 376 7.59 -19.13 38.61
N GLY A 377 8.07 -20.37 38.46
CA GLY A 377 8.68 -21.14 39.55
C GLY A 377 9.94 -20.48 40.11
N MET A 378 10.81 -19.93 39.24
CA MET A 378 11.99 -19.16 39.67
C MET A 378 11.61 -17.90 40.44
N ILE A 379 10.58 -17.16 39.99
CA ILE A 379 10.10 -15.96 40.69
C ILE A 379 9.56 -16.33 42.08
N LYS A 380 8.65 -17.31 42.17
CA LYS A 380 8.11 -17.78 43.46
C LYS A 380 9.19 -18.26 44.42
N ALA A 381 10.25 -18.91 43.91
CA ALA A 381 11.39 -19.35 44.73
C ALA A 381 12.28 -18.19 45.22
N LEU A 382 12.25 -17.02 44.58
CA LEU A 382 12.93 -15.80 45.04
C LEU A 382 12.04 -15.01 46.02
N GLU A 383 10.74 -14.89 45.74
CA GLU A 383 9.76 -14.29 46.65
C GLU A 383 9.73 -15.01 48.00
N ALA A 384 9.74 -16.37 47.99
CA ALA A 384 9.84 -17.19 49.19
C ALA A 384 11.15 -17.02 49.98
N LYS A 385 12.20 -16.46 49.37
CA LYS A 385 13.46 -16.07 50.03
C LYS A 385 13.45 -14.63 50.56
N GLY A 386 12.30 -13.96 50.53
CA GLY A 386 12.13 -12.58 51.03
C GLY A 386 12.41 -11.50 49.99
N ALA A 387 12.54 -11.83 48.70
CA ALA A 387 12.60 -10.82 47.65
C ALA A 387 11.22 -10.14 47.49
N ALA A 388 11.18 -8.81 47.52
CA ALA A 388 9.94 -8.06 47.34
C ALA A 388 9.47 -8.11 45.87
N PRO A 389 8.18 -8.38 45.59
CA PRO A 389 7.63 -8.35 44.24
C PRO A 389 7.68 -6.92 43.67
N SER A 390 7.88 -6.81 42.35
CA SER A 390 7.97 -5.53 41.66
C SER A 390 6.65 -5.15 41.00
N ASN A 391 6.02 -4.05 41.46
CA ASN A 391 4.82 -3.46 40.85
C ASN A 391 5.12 -2.75 39.51
N HIS A 392 6.13 -3.19 38.76
CA HIS A 392 6.56 -2.55 37.53
C HIS A 392 5.75 -3.04 36.33
N CYS A 393 5.03 -2.13 35.67
CA CYS A 393 4.41 -2.42 34.37
C CYS A 393 5.45 -2.27 33.24
N TRP A 394 5.92 -3.41 32.72
CA TRP A 394 6.91 -3.56 31.65
C TRP A 394 6.36 -3.33 30.23
N LEU A 395 5.09 -2.94 30.10
CA LEU A 395 4.38 -2.87 28.82
C LEU A 395 4.36 -1.48 28.19
N VAL A 396 5.25 -0.57 28.61
CA VAL A 396 5.39 0.79 28.08
C VAL A 396 6.83 0.99 27.59
N GLU A 397 7.01 1.60 26.41
CA GLU A 397 8.33 1.81 25.81
C GLU A 397 9.21 2.82 26.58
N GLY A 398 10.53 2.58 26.58
CA GLY A 398 11.53 3.55 27.02
C GLY A 398 11.77 3.66 28.53
N SER A 399 12.59 4.64 28.91
CA SER A 399 13.01 4.83 30.31
C SER A 399 11.96 5.60 31.13
N ARG A 400 11.56 5.06 32.28
CA ARG A 400 10.64 5.77 33.20
C ARG A 400 11.32 6.98 33.85
N CYS A 401 10.57 8.06 34.01
CA CYS A 401 10.92 9.12 34.97
C CYS A 401 10.77 8.59 36.41
N LYS A 402 11.67 8.99 37.33
CA LYS A 402 11.63 8.57 38.75
C LYS A 402 10.40 9.12 39.50
N SER A 403 9.88 10.27 39.07
CA SER A 403 8.61 10.82 39.57
C SER A 403 7.61 10.87 38.42
N TYR A 404 6.37 10.49 38.70
CA TYR A 404 5.30 10.66 37.73
C TYR A 404 4.97 12.14 37.54
N LYS A 405 4.64 12.53 36.29
CA LYS A 405 4.08 13.84 35.97
C LYS A 405 2.76 13.65 35.20
N PRO A 406 1.63 14.25 35.63
CA PRO A 406 0.36 14.18 34.91
C PRO A 406 0.50 14.57 33.44
N LEU A 407 -0.24 13.89 32.56
CA LEU A 407 -0.10 14.01 31.10
C LEU A 407 -0.26 15.45 30.60
N LEU A 408 -1.26 16.19 31.08
CA LEU A 408 -1.52 17.58 30.66
C LEU A 408 -0.46 18.58 31.13
N GLU A 409 0.36 18.25 32.13
CA GLU A 409 1.45 19.10 32.58
C GLU A 409 2.77 18.87 31.83
N ARG A 410 2.83 17.88 30.93
CA ARG A 410 4.06 17.53 30.21
C ARG A 410 4.35 18.49 29.07
N PRO A 411 5.61 18.55 28.59
CA PRO A 411 5.89 19.11 27.29
C PRO A 411 4.99 18.48 26.23
N VAL A 412 4.43 19.31 25.37
CA VAL A 412 3.57 18.89 24.26
C VAL A 412 4.36 18.87 22.95
N CYS A 413 3.95 18.02 22.03
CA CYS A 413 4.44 17.98 20.66
C CYS A 413 4.06 19.26 19.89
N GLU A 414 4.70 19.44 18.73
CA GLU A 414 4.25 20.38 17.70
C GLU A 414 2.76 20.17 17.37
N SER A 415 2.04 21.25 17.10
CA SER A 415 0.64 21.16 16.66
C SER A 415 0.54 20.55 15.26
N LEU A 416 -0.66 20.07 14.90
CA LEU A 416 -0.90 19.49 13.58
C LEU A 416 -0.55 20.50 12.48
N GLU A 417 -0.96 21.75 12.65
CA GLU A 417 -0.78 22.86 11.72
C GLU A 417 0.72 23.15 11.51
N SER A 418 1.51 23.20 12.60
CA SER A 418 2.97 23.36 12.54
C SER A 418 3.64 22.21 11.77
N ARG A 419 3.17 20.98 11.94
CA ARG A 419 3.71 19.80 11.23
C ARG A 419 3.31 19.79 9.76
N ILE A 420 2.09 20.22 9.43
CA ILE A 420 1.67 20.43 8.04
C ILE A 420 2.60 21.48 7.40
N GLU A 421 2.78 22.63 8.03
CA GLU A 421 3.71 23.66 7.53
C GLU A 421 5.14 23.16 7.33
N HIS A 422 5.65 22.32 8.24
CA HIS A 422 6.99 21.73 8.10
C HIS A 422 7.12 20.88 6.83
N PHE A 423 6.16 19.99 6.56
CA PHE A 423 6.18 19.14 5.37
C PHE A 423 5.84 19.91 4.08
N VAL A 424 5.01 20.95 4.18
CA VAL A 424 4.75 21.91 3.10
C VAL A 424 6.03 22.66 2.70
N LYS A 425 6.76 23.24 3.66
CA LYS A 425 8.04 23.94 3.41
C LYS A 425 9.11 23.02 2.80
N ARG A 426 8.96 21.70 2.93
CA ARG A 426 9.81 20.66 2.34
C ARG A 426 9.28 20.08 1.01
N GLY A 427 8.19 20.60 0.46
CA GLY A 427 7.58 20.11 -0.78
C GLY A 427 7.04 18.67 -0.69
N ARG A 428 6.82 18.16 0.53
CA ARG A 428 6.22 16.84 0.80
C ARG A 428 4.71 16.90 1.00
N LEU A 429 4.16 18.09 1.15
CA LEU A 429 2.74 18.43 1.14
C LEU A 429 2.57 19.75 0.36
N GLU A 430 1.37 20.01 -0.12
CA GLU A 430 1.00 21.30 -0.72
C GLU A 430 0.29 22.17 0.34
N ARG A 431 0.49 23.49 0.30
CA ARG A 431 -0.08 24.39 1.33
C ARG A 431 -1.55 24.67 1.02
N GLU A 432 -2.43 24.25 1.92
CA GLU A 432 -3.79 24.78 1.99
C GLU A 432 -3.78 26.05 2.87
N GLU A 433 -3.72 27.26 2.27
CA GLU A 433 -3.92 28.49 3.04
C GLU A 433 -5.42 28.78 3.20
N GLY A 434 -5.88 28.81 4.45
CA GLY A 434 -7.23 29.21 4.81
C GLY A 434 -7.22 30.27 5.90
N GLN A 435 -8.28 31.10 5.95
CA GLN A 435 -8.59 31.92 7.12
C GLN A 435 -10.09 31.89 7.45
N ASN A 436 -10.34 31.79 8.76
CA ASN A 436 -11.54 32.13 9.52
C ASN A 436 -12.86 31.38 9.23
N GLY A 437 -13.10 30.37 10.07
CA GLY A 437 -14.18 30.42 11.07
C GLY A 437 -15.57 30.86 10.60
N GLY A 438 -16.38 29.88 10.17
CA GLY A 438 -17.81 30.06 9.92
C GLY A 438 -18.36 28.87 9.15
N GLY A 439 -19.31 28.14 9.72
CA GLY A 439 -19.96 27.02 9.04
C GLY A 439 -20.83 27.50 7.88
N SER A 440 -20.36 27.36 6.64
CA SER A 440 -21.19 27.41 5.42
C SER A 440 -20.46 26.75 4.25
N HIS A 441 -21.08 25.72 3.66
CA HIS A 441 -20.54 24.96 2.53
C HIS A 441 -20.49 25.81 1.25
N VAL A 442 -19.31 26.13 0.71
CA VAL A 442 -19.14 26.72 -0.63
C VAL A 442 -17.90 26.14 -1.36
N TYR A 443 -17.98 26.07 -2.69
CA TYR A 443 -17.31 25.12 -3.58
C TYR A 443 -16.52 25.80 -4.75
N LYS A 444 -15.44 25.19 -5.30
CA LYS A 444 -14.36 25.90 -6.08
C LYS A 444 -13.43 24.87 -6.79
N MET A 445 -12.75 25.06 -7.96
CA MET A 445 -12.34 24.12 -9.12
C MET A 445 -11.07 23.12 -9.14
N PHE A 446 -11.07 21.96 -9.88
CA PHE A 446 -9.92 20.98 -10.15
C PHE A 446 -9.50 20.65 -11.64
N LEU A 447 -8.46 19.81 -11.89
CA LEU A 447 -7.97 19.37 -13.24
C LEU A 447 -8.05 17.85 -13.55
N VAL A 448 -8.31 17.50 -14.81
CA VAL A 448 -8.43 16.11 -15.33
C VAL A 448 -7.55 15.92 -16.57
N GLY A 449 -6.73 14.86 -16.64
CA GLY A 449 -5.94 14.53 -17.82
C GLY A 449 -6.61 13.46 -18.67
N LEU A 450 -6.93 13.77 -19.92
CA LEU A 450 -7.39 12.80 -20.91
C LEU A 450 -6.20 12.33 -21.75
N THR A 451 -6.04 11.02 -21.88
CA THR A 451 -4.97 10.42 -22.69
C THR A 451 -5.44 9.15 -23.40
N GLY A 452 -4.61 8.62 -24.28
CA GLY A 452 -4.91 7.46 -25.10
C GLY A 452 -3.75 7.12 -26.02
N GLY A 453 -3.89 6.05 -26.79
CA GLY A 453 -2.96 5.68 -27.84
C GLY A 453 -3.40 6.25 -29.18
N ILE A 454 -2.51 6.17 -30.17
CA ILE A 454 -2.87 6.45 -31.55
C ILE A 454 -4.07 5.59 -31.96
N SER A 455 -5.07 6.21 -32.60
CA SER A 455 -6.33 5.57 -33.02
C SER A 455 -7.22 4.95 -31.92
N SER A 456 -6.95 5.19 -30.63
CA SER A 456 -7.83 4.67 -29.55
C SER A 456 -9.17 5.39 -29.39
N GLY A 457 -9.37 6.51 -30.10
CA GLY A 457 -10.60 7.31 -30.07
C GLY A 457 -10.65 8.40 -28.99
N LYS A 458 -9.49 8.76 -28.43
CA LYS A 458 -9.29 9.93 -27.54
C LYS A 458 -10.05 11.18 -28.02
N SER A 459 -9.95 11.50 -29.33
CA SER A 459 -10.64 12.64 -29.93
C SER A 459 -12.18 12.53 -29.85
N THR A 460 -12.74 11.33 -30.05
CA THR A 460 -14.18 11.06 -29.91
C THR A 460 -14.67 11.36 -28.49
N VAL A 461 -13.96 10.86 -27.48
CA VAL A 461 -14.23 11.15 -26.07
C VAL A 461 -14.07 12.64 -25.76
N SER A 462 -13.04 13.29 -26.32
CA SER A 462 -12.83 14.73 -26.15
C SER A 462 -14.00 15.56 -26.71
N SER A 463 -14.61 15.12 -27.81
CA SER A 463 -15.79 15.78 -28.40
C SER A 463 -17.03 15.54 -27.56
N MET A 464 -17.28 14.30 -27.12
CA MET A 464 -18.41 13.99 -26.21
C MET A 464 -18.32 14.81 -24.91
N LEU A 465 -17.13 15.01 -24.34
CA LEU A 465 -16.94 15.87 -23.17
C LEU A 465 -17.24 17.35 -23.48
N ARG A 466 -16.85 17.86 -24.66
CA ARG A 466 -17.21 19.23 -25.10
C ARG A 466 -18.72 19.39 -25.33
N GLU A 467 -19.38 18.38 -25.88
CA GLU A 467 -20.85 18.32 -26.07
C GLU A 467 -21.59 18.37 -24.72
N LEU A 468 -21.04 17.72 -23.69
CA LEU A 468 -21.49 17.83 -22.29
C LEU A 468 -21.05 19.14 -21.59
N GLY A 469 -20.58 20.14 -22.34
CA GLY A 469 -20.19 21.46 -21.82
C GLY A 469 -18.86 21.49 -21.06
N CYS A 470 -18.08 20.41 -21.03
CA CYS A 470 -16.78 20.40 -20.35
C CYS A 470 -15.74 21.22 -21.12
N PRO A 471 -14.95 22.07 -20.45
CA PRO A 471 -13.84 22.76 -21.10
C PRO A 471 -12.68 21.78 -21.32
N VAL A 472 -12.32 21.56 -22.59
CA VAL A 472 -11.24 20.67 -23.01
C VAL A 472 -10.12 21.46 -23.68
N ILE A 473 -8.94 21.50 -23.07
CA ILE A 473 -7.72 22.11 -23.62
C ILE A 473 -6.91 21.02 -24.31
N ASP A 474 -6.76 21.14 -25.63
CA ASP A 474 -5.99 20.20 -26.45
C ASP A 474 -4.53 20.66 -26.57
N ALA A 475 -3.59 19.87 -26.03
CA ALA A 475 -2.18 20.21 -25.98
C ALA A 475 -1.53 20.26 -27.38
N ASP A 476 -1.99 19.45 -28.34
CA ASP A 476 -1.47 19.46 -29.72
C ASP A 476 -1.92 20.73 -30.44
N VAL A 477 -3.15 21.18 -30.20
CA VAL A 477 -3.66 22.47 -30.71
C VAL A 477 -2.92 23.65 -30.08
N VAL A 478 -2.64 23.61 -28.77
CA VAL A 478 -1.83 24.66 -28.12
C VAL A 478 -0.41 24.69 -28.66
N ALA A 479 0.25 23.53 -28.81
CA ALA A 479 1.60 23.43 -29.36
C ALA A 479 1.72 24.00 -30.78
N ARG A 480 0.68 23.88 -31.60
CA ARG A 480 0.60 24.50 -32.93
C ARG A 480 0.46 26.02 -32.85
N LYS A 481 -0.40 26.54 -31.97
CA LYS A 481 -0.68 27.98 -31.85
C LYS A 481 0.50 28.79 -31.33
N VAL A 482 1.30 28.24 -30.42
CA VAL A 482 2.42 28.99 -29.84
C VAL A 482 3.61 29.19 -30.79
N VAL A 483 3.60 28.56 -31.96
CA VAL A 483 4.62 28.72 -33.02
C VAL A 483 4.07 29.37 -34.30
N GLU A 484 2.86 29.93 -34.26
CA GLU A 484 2.30 30.74 -35.36
C GLU A 484 3.10 32.04 -35.54
N PRO A 485 3.08 32.68 -36.74
CA PRO A 485 3.77 33.93 -36.98
C PRO A 485 3.47 35.01 -35.93
N HIS A 486 4.45 35.88 -35.67
CA HIS A 486 4.41 36.94 -34.64
C HIS A 486 4.36 36.45 -33.17
N THR A 487 4.43 35.14 -32.89
CA THR A 487 4.58 34.63 -31.52
C THR A 487 6.05 34.68 -31.03
N PRO A 488 6.29 34.75 -29.70
CA PRO A 488 7.66 34.74 -29.16
C PRO A 488 8.45 33.46 -29.47
N ALA A 489 7.79 32.30 -29.55
CA ALA A 489 8.47 31.06 -29.92
C ALA A 489 8.82 31.05 -31.41
N TYR A 490 7.91 31.48 -32.31
CA TYR A 490 8.19 31.63 -33.74
C TYR A 490 9.46 32.45 -33.98
N THR A 491 9.56 33.66 -33.40
CA THR A 491 10.73 34.54 -33.60
C THR A 491 12.04 33.89 -33.13
N ARG A 492 12.02 33.17 -32.00
CA ARG A 492 13.19 32.44 -31.50
C ARG A 492 13.55 31.22 -32.34
N ILE A 493 12.55 30.51 -32.87
CA ILE A 493 12.76 29.38 -33.78
C ILE A 493 13.42 29.87 -35.06
N VAL A 494 12.89 30.90 -35.72
CA VAL A 494 13.50 31.46 -36.94
C VAL A 494 14.92 31.99 -36.69
N TYR A 495 15.17 32.64 -35.55
CA TYR A 495 16.51 33.11 -35.18
C TYR A 495 17.54 31.97 -35.04
N HIS A 496 17.17 30.85 -34.42
CA HIS A 496 18.09 29.73 -34.17
C HIS A 496 18.19 28.71 -35.31
N PHE A 497 17.16 28.60 -36.14
CA PHE A 497 17.06 27.58 -37.19
C PHE A 497 17.18 28.16 -38.62
N GLY A 498 17.23 29.48 -38.74
CA GLY A 498 17.35 30.20 -40.02
C GLY A 498 16.01 30.41 -40.73
N PRO A 499 16.00 31.17 -41.84
CA PRO A 499 14.80 31.37 -42.66
C PRO A 499 14.42 30.13 -43.49
N ASP A 500 15.34 29.19 -43.71
CA ASP A 500 15.15 28.02 -44.61
C ASP A 500 14.08 27.03 -44.12
N ILE A 501 13.71 27.10 -42.84
CA ILE A 501 12.60 26.36 -42.21
C ILE A 501 11.24 27.05 -42.38
N LEU A 502 11.13 28.11 -43.18
CA LEU A 502 9.88 28.78 -43.49
C LEU A 502 9.31 28.34 -44.85
N LEU A 503 7.99 28.46 -44.95
CA LEU A 503 7.22 28.43 -46.19
C LEU A 503 7.16 29.84 -46.81
N GLU A 504 6.78 29.94 -48.09
CA GLU A 504 6.66 31.21 -48.81
C GLU A 504 5.66 32.20 -48.17
N ASN A 505 4.69 31.70 -47.40
CA ASN A 505 3.73 32.50 -46.64
C ASN A 505 4.26 33.01 -45.28
N GLY A 506 5.51 32.68 -44.91
CA GLY A 506 6.11 33.04 -43.62
C GLY A 506 5.69 32.16 -42.44
N GLU A 507 5.02 31.02 -42.66
CA GLU A 507 4.80 30.02 -41.61
C GLU A 507 5.96 29.02 -41.52
N ILE A 508 6.10 28.34 -40.38
CA ILE A 508 7.13 27.29 -40.21
C ILE A 508 6.76 26.04 -41.02
N ASP A 509 7.65 25.64 -41.93
CA ASP A 509 7.61 24.36 -42.62
C ASP A 509 7.88 23.22 -41.63
N ARG A 510 6.79 22.59 -41.19
CA ARG A 510 6.83 21.50 -40.21
C ARG A 510 7.49 20.23 -40.75
N GLN A 511 7.53 20.01 -42.06
CA GLN A 511 8.20 18.85 -42.65
C GLN A 511 9.72 19.07 -42.65
N LYS A 512 10.20 20.22 -43.15
CA LYS A 512 11.63 20.58 -43.09
C LYS A 512 12.15 20.65 -41.65
N LEU A 513 11.45 21.37 -40.77
CA LEU A 513 11.84 21.47 -39.37
C LEU A 513 11.83 20.09 -38.69
N GLY A 514 10.83 19.26 -38.99
CA GLY A 514 10.71 17.88 -38.52
C GLY A 514 11.91 17.00 -38.92
N GLN A 515 12.30 17.02 -40.20
CA GLN A 515 13.49 16.31 -40.68
C GLN A 515 14.77 16.79 -39.95
N LEU A 516 14.93 18.11 -39.81
CA LEU A 516 16.10 18.72 -39.20
C LEU A 516 16.30 18.35 -37.71
N ILE A 517 15.20 18.22 -36.94
CA ILE A 517 15.25 17.83 -35.52
C ILE A 517 15.24 16.32 -35.29
N PHE A 518 14.76 15.53 -36.25
CA PHE A 518 14.78 14.08 -36.15
C PHE A 518 16.22 13.55 -36.25
N THR A 519 16.98 14.10 -37.20
CA THR A 519 18.39 13.72 -37.48
C THR A 519 19.40 14.31 -36.47
N ASN A 520 19.04 15.34 -35.70
CA ASN A 520 19.96 16.02 -34.78
C ASN A 520 19.34 16.24 -33.38
N GLU A 521 19.89 15.58 -32.37
CA GLU A 521 19.39 15.60 -30.99
C GLU A 521 19.56 16.98 -30.30
N GLU A 522 20.65 17.71 -30.58
CA GLU A 522 20.88 19.03 -29.99
C GLU A 522 19.87 20.05 -30.53
N LYS A 523 19.60 20.04 -31.84
CA LYS A 523 18.55 20.85 -32.46
C LYS A 523 17.17 20.53 -31.89
N ARG A 524 16.88 19.26 -31.61
CA ARG A 524 15.63 18.84 -30.92
C ARG A 524 15.55 19.34 -29.48
N LYS A 525 16.64 19.30 -28.72
CA LYS A 525 16.72 19.90 -27.37
C LYS A 525 16.51 21.42 -27.41
N LEU A 526 17.12 22.11 -28.37
CA LEU A 526 16.96 23.55 -28.57
C LEU A 526 15.51 23.93 -28.90
N LEU A 527 14.87 23.26 -29.86
CA LEU A 527 13.46 23.51 -30.20
C LEU A 527 12.53 23.30 -28.99
N ASN A 528 12.74 22.23 -28.23
CA ASN A 528 11.98 21.94 -27.01
C ASN A 528 12.19 23.01 -25.93
N SER A 529 13.42 23.54 -25.79
CA SER A 529 13.72 24.61 -24.82
C SER A 529 13.01 25.93 -25.15
N ILE A 530 12.79 26.22 -26.44
CA ILE A 530 12.08 27.41 -26.91
C ILE A 530 10.55 27.24 -26.78
N THR A 531 10.03 26.06 -27.12
CA THR A 531 8.58 25.83 -27.22
C THR A 531 7.90 25.51 -25.89
N HIS A 532 8.49 24.67 -25.03
CA HIS A 532 7.85 24.25 -23.78
C HIS A 532 7.39 25.41 -22.87
N PRO A 533 8.17 26.49 -22.64
CA PRO A 533 7.75 27.60 -21.80
C PRO A 533 6.48 28.31 -22.31
N GLU A 534 6.39 28.53 -23.63
CA GLU A 534 5.23 29.20 -24.23
C GLU A 534 4.00 28.26 -24.29
N ILE A 535 4.19 26.95 -24.50
CA ILE A 535 3.11 25.94 -24.39
C ILE A 535 2.50 25.98 -22.98
N HIS A 536 3.32 25.90 -21.94
CA HIS A 536 2.85 25.90 -20.55
C HIS A 536 2.09 27.20 -20.21
N LYS A 537 2.60 28.35 -20.65
CA LYS A 537 1.97 29.67 -20.48
C LYS A 537 0.62 29.78 -21.20
N ALA A 538 0.51 29.24 -22.42
CA ALA A 538 -0.73 29.24 -23.19
C ALA A 538 -1.79 28.27 -22.63
N MET A 539 -1.37 27.12 -22.09
CA MET A 539 -2.26 26.21 -21.35
C MET A 539 -2.75 26.87 -20.05
N LEU A 540 -1.84 27.43 -19.23
CA LEU A 540 -2.18 28.10 -17.98
C LEU A 540 -3.17 29.26 -18.17
N LYS A 541 -2.99 30.07 -19.23
CA LYS A 541 -3.93 31.15 -19.59
C LYS A 541 -5.35 30.63 -19.88
N GLN A 542 -5.47 29.48 -20.54
CA GLN A 542 -6.77 28.86 -20.81
C GLN A 542 -7.39 28.23 -19.56
N ILE A 543 -6.60 27.56 -18.71
CA ILE A 543 -7.05 27.04 -17.41
C ILE A 543 -7.62 28.19 -16.57
N LEU A 544 -6.88 29.31 -16.45
CA LEU A 544 -7.33 30.49 -15.71
C LEU A 544 -8.60 31.12 -16.30
N PHE A 545 -8.75 31.13 -17.64
CA PHE A 545 -9.96 31.63 -18.30
C PHE A 545 -11.20 30.80 -17.97
N PHE A 546 -11.12 29.46 -18.04
CA PHE A 546 -12.23 28.59 -17.65
C PHE A 546 -12.53 28.65 -16.15
N PHE A 547 -11.49 28.78 -15.33
CA PHE A 547 -11.62 28.99 -13.90
C PHE A 547 -12.40 30.26 -13.54
N LEU A 548 -12.10 31.38 -14.20
CA LEU A 548 -12.84 32.65 -14.04
C LEU A 548 -14.29 32.55 -14.54
N ARG A 549 -14.60 31.65 -15.47
CA ARG A 549 -15.97 31.35 -15.93
C ARG A 549 -16.75 30.39 -15.05
N GLY A 550 -16.20 29.94 -13.92
CA GLY A 550 -16.93 29.21 -12.90
C GLY A 550 -17.02 27.69 -13.08
N TYR A 551 -16.41 27.12 -14.13
CA TYR A 551 -16.38 25.67 -14.38
C TYR A 551 -15.83 24.86 -13.18
N ARG A 552 -16.29 23.61 -13.03
CA ARG A 552 -15.91 22.68 -11.94
C ARG A 552 -14.58 21.95 -12.17
N TYR A 553 -14.29 21.59 -13.42
CA TYR A 553 -13.01 21.03 -13.82
C TYR A 553 -12.62 21.38 -15.26
N VAL A 554 -11.34 21.28 -15.61
CA VAL A 554 -10.84 21.34 -17.00
C VAL A 554 -10.23 20.00 -17.38
N VAL A 555 -10.53 19.55 -18.60
CA VAL A 555 -9.89 18.37 -19.20
C VAL A 555 -8.69 18.83 -20.02
N LEU A 556 -7.50 18.36 -19.69
CA LEU A 556 -6.28 18.52 -20.47
C LEU A 556 -6.11 17.30 -21.36
N ASP A 557 -6.32 17.45 -22.67
CA ASP A 557 -6.12 16.37 -23.62
C ASP A 557 -4.65 16.30 -24.07
N VAL A 558 -3.95 15.24 -23.63
CA VAL A 558 -2.50 15.06 -23.74
C VAL A 558 -2.19 13.62 -24.21
N PRO A 559 -1.74 13.41 -25.47
CA PRO A 559 -1.50 12.06 -26.01
C PRO A 559 -0.40 11.27 -25.28
N LEU A 560 0.67 11.94 -24.84
CA LEU A 560 1.87 11.33 -24.22
C LEU A 560 1.95 11.61 -22.70
N LEU A 561 0.80 11.54 -22.02
CA LEU A 561 0.65 11.97 -20.63
C LEU A 561 1.53 11.15 -19.66
N PHE A 562 1.48 9.82 -19.77
CA PHE A 562 2.22 8.91 -18.89
C PHE A 562 3.67 8.68 -19.33
N GLU A 563 3.95 8.80 -20.63
CA GLU A 563 5.30 8.74 -21.18
C GLU A 563 6.18 9.89 -20.69
N THR A 564 5.60 11.09 -20.57
CA THR A 564 6.34 12.29 -20.15
C THR A 564 6.36 12.50 -18.63
N ARG A 565 5.35 12.02 -17.89
CA ARG A 565 5.15 12.18 -16.43
C ARG A 565 5.21 13.62 -15.87
N ARG A 566 5.36 14.64 -16.72
CA ARG A 566 5.50 16.05 -16.29
C ARG A 566 4.20 16.66 -15.78
N LEU A 567 3.08 16.27 -16.37
CA LEU A 567 1.76 16.82 -16.04
C LEU A 567 0.96 15.94 -15.07
N THR A 568 1.30 14.66 -14.92
CA THR A 568 0.57 13.71 -14.05
C THR A 568 0.53 14.13 -12.58
N GLN A 569 1.53 14.88 -12.11
CA GLN A 569 1.56 15.44 -10.75
C GLN A 569 0.56 16.59 -10.51
N PHE A 570 0.04 17.23 -11.57
CA PHE A 570 -0.89 18.37 -11.49
C PHE A 570 -2.34 17.98 -11.83
N LEU A 571 -2.65 16.68 -11.84
CA LEU A 571 -3.92 16.14 -12.28
C LEU A 571 -4.57 15.32 -11.15
N ASN A 572 -5.75 15.76 -10.70
CA ASN A 572 -6.53 15.05 -9.67
C ASN A 572 -7.08 13.72 -10.21
N HIS A 573 -7.41 13.69 -11.50
CA HIS A 573 -7.88 12.50 -12.20
C HIS A 573 -7.20 12.34 -13.55
N THR A 574 -6.86 11.10 -13.90
CA THR A 574 -6.36 10.70 -15.21
C THR A 574 -7.33 9.71 -15.85
N VAL A 575 -7.57 9.89 -17.15
CA VAL A 575 -8.58 9.18 -17.93
C VAL A 575 -7.90 8.60 -19.17
N VAL A 576 -7.90 7.28 -19.32
CA VAL A 576 -7.41 6.59 -20.52
C VAL A 576 -8.57 6.18 -21.41
N VAL A 577 -8.52 6.58 -22.67
CA VAL A 577 -9.38 6.00 -23.71
C VAL A 577 -8.68 4.79 -24.29
N TYR A 578 -9.21 3.62 -23.94
CA TYR A 578 -8.70 2.31 -24.33
C TYR A 578 -9.51 1.77 -25.52
N CYS A 579 -8.85 1.03 -26.41
CA CYS A 579 -9.48 0.07 -27.29
C CYS A 579 -8.58 -1.16 -27.42
N ASP A 580 -9.13 -2.31 -27.81
CA ASP A 580 -8.33 -3.50 -28.05
C ASP A 580 -7.27 -3.29 -29.17
N PRO A 581 -6.12 -4.00 -29.14
CA PRO A 581 -5.04 -3.78 -30.11
C PRO A 581 -5.43 -4.04 -31.57
N ALA A 582 -6.32 -5.00 -31.83
CA ALA A 582 -6.74 -5.33 -33.20
C ALA A 582 -7.59 -4.20 -33.80
N THR A 583 -8.54 -3.68 -33.04
CA THR A 583 -9.32 -2.48 -33.38
C THR A 583 -8.43 -1.24 -33.49
N GLN A 584 -7.44 -1.08 -32.60
CA GLN A 584 -6.48 0.04 -32.65
C GLN A 584 -5.72 0.04 -33.99
N LEU A 585 -5.18 -1.12 -34.36
CA LEU A 585 -4.38 -1.32 -35.58
C LEU A 585 -5.23 -1.14 -36.83
N SER A 586 -6.40 -1.78 -36.88
CA SER A 586 -7.37 -1.67 -37.99
C SER A 586 -7.79 -0.20 -38.23
N ARG A 587 -8.16 0.52 -37.17
CA ARG A 587 -8.50 1.96 -37.24
C ARG A 587 -7.31 2.81 -37.70
N LEU A 588 -6.08 2.49 -37.29
CA LEU A 588 -4.87 3.19 -37.74
C LEU A 588 -4.57 2.94 -39.22
N MET A 589 -4.64 1.70 -39.68
CA MET A 589 -4.44 1.34 -41.09
C MET A 589 -5.49 2.02 -41.99
N GLN A 590 -6.77 2.01 -41.60
CA GLN A 590 -7.84 2.67 -42.35
C GLN A 590 -7.70 4.20 -42.39
N ARG A 591 -7.27 4.83 -41.27
CA ARG A 591 -7.16 6.31 -41.19
C ARG A 591 -5.95 6.86 -41.95
N ASP A 592 -4.81 6.18 -41.85
CA ASP A 592 -3.52 6.68 -42.36
C ASP A 592 -3.05 5.98 -43.64
N GLY A 593 -3.80 4.99 -44.17
CA GLY A 593 -3.46 4.27 -45.39
C GLY A 593 -2.22 3.38 -45.29
N LEU A 594 -1.96 2.81 -44.10
CA LEU A 594 -0.71 2.12 -43.77
C LEU A 594 -0.77 0.61 -44.01
N THR A 595 0.39 0.03 -44.29
CA THR A 595 0.61 -1.41 -44.14
C THR A 595 0.58 -1.83 -42.67
N GLN A 596 0.32 -3.11 -42.40
CA GLN A 596 0.22 -3.63 -41.03
C GLN A 596 1.51 -3.38 -40.23
N GLU A 597 2.68 -3.72 -40.79
CA GLU A 597 3.99 -3.52 -40.15
C GLU A 597 4.25 -2.04 -39.79
N GLN A 598 3.88 -1.11 -40.67
CA GLN A 598 4.01 0.34 -40.42
C GLN A 598 3.06 0.83 -39.33
N ALA A 599 1.85 0.26 -39.24
CA ALA A 599 0.90 0.56 -38.18
C ALA A 599 1.37 0.00 -36.83
N GLU A 600 1.90 -1.23 -36.79
CA GLU A 600 2.48 -1.86 -35.61
C GLU A 600 3.68 -1.07 -35.07
N GLN A 601 4.61 -0.65 -35.93
CA GLN A 601 5.74 0.21 -35.55
C GLN A 601 5.28 1.56 -34.94
N ARG A 602 4.21 2.17 -35.46
CA ARG A 602 3.67 3.42 -34.91
C ARG A 602 2.98 3.24 -33.57
N VAL A 603 2.33 2.09 -33.33
CA VAL A 603 1.75 1.76 -32.02
C VAL A 603 2.86 1.45 -31.00
N ALA A 604 3.88 0.69 -31.39
CA ALA A 604 5.02 0.33 -30.55
C ALA A 604 5.92 1.53 -30.14
N ALA A 605 5.83 2.65 -30.87
CA ALA A 605 6.51 3.90 -30.52
C ALA A 605 5.87 4.66 -29.34
N GLN A 606 4.71 4.21 -28.84
CA GLN A 606 4.02 4.77 -27.67
C GLN A 606 4.04 3.76 -26.51
N MET A 607 3.79 4.23 -25.29
CA MET A 607 3.56 3.34 -24.15
C MET A 607 2.34 2.43 -24.43
N PRO A 608 2.45 1.10 -24.26
CA PRO A 608 1.35 0.17 -24.51
C PRO A 608 0.05 0.59 -23.83
N LEU A 609 -1.07 0.43 -24.53
CA LEU A 609 -2.38 0.91 -24.06
C LEU A 609 -2.80 0.25 -22.73
N ASN A 610 -2.45 -1.03 -22.56
CA ASN A 610 -2.63 -1.79 -21.32
C ASN A 610 -1.77 -1.26 -20.16
N GLU A 611 -0.58 -0.73 -20.43
CA GLU A 611 0.27 -0.12 -19.40
C GLU A 611 -0.29 1.26 -18.99
N LYS A 612 -0.73 2.08 -19.96
CA LYS A 612 -1.46 3.33 -19.67
C LYS A 612 -2.72 3.07 -18.82
N ARG A 613 -3.48 2.02 -19.14
CA ARG A 613 -4.69 1.59 -18.41
C ARG A 613 -4.40 1.35 -16.92
N GLY A 614 -3.27 0.72 -16.59
CA GLY A 614 -2.87 0.45 -15.20
C GLY A 614 -2.38 1.69 -14.42
N LEU A 615 -2.06 2.78 -15.10
CA LEU A 615 -1.60 4.04 -14.50
C LEU A 615 -2.73 5.07 -14.30
N ALA A 616 -3.92 4.82 -14.85
CA ALA A 616 -5.03 5.77 -14.89
C ALA A 616 -6.03 5.59 -13.75
N ASN A 617 -6.64 6.70 -13.30
CA ASN A 617 -7.70 6.65 -12.29
C ASN A 617 -9.05 6.18 -12.86
N HIS A 618 -9.29 6.45 -14.15
CA HIS A 618 -10.49 6.04 -14.87
C HIS A 618 -10.14 5.55 -16.27
N VAL A 619 -10.93 4.62 -16.81
CA VAL A 619 -10.75 4.04 -18.14
C VAL A 619 -12.07 4.14 -18.88
N ILE A 620 -12.02 4.53 -20.16
CA ILE A 620 -13.15 4.51 -21.09
C ILE A 620 -12.84 3.48 -22.17
N GLU A 621 -13.65 2.42 -22.23
CA GLU A 621 -13.61 1.37 -23.24
C GLU A 621 -14.31 1.85 -24.53
N ASN A 622 -13.53 2.03 -25.60
CA ASN A 622 -13.98 2.45 -26.94
C ASN A 622 -13.73 1.35 -28.00
N SER A 623 -13.70 0.09 -27.55
CA SER A 623 -13.70 -1.13 -28.37
C SER A 623 -15.11 -1.47 -28.88
N GLY A 624 -16.15 -1.12 -28.09
CA GLY A 624 -17.56 -1.41 -28.38
C GLY A 624 -18.28 -0.32 -29.20
N SER A 625 -19.59 -0.18 -28.97
CA SER A 625 -20.42 0.81 -29.66
C SER A 625 -20.10 2.26 -29.26
N ARG A 626 -20.51 3.21 -30.10
CA ARG A 626 -20.39 4.65 -29.79
C ARG A 626 -21.28 5.03 -28.62
N GLU A 627 -22.42 4.36 -28.50
CA GLU A 627 -23.45 4.51 -27.47
C GLU A 627 -22.94 4.04 -26.10
N ASP A 628 -22.23 2.90 -26.05
CA ASP A 628 -21.59 2.40 -24.82
C ASP A 628 -20.42 3.29 -24.38
N THR A 629 -19.66 3.83 -25.33
CA THR A 629 -18.62 4.82 -25.07
C THR A 629 -19.24 6.10 -24.50
N HIS A 630 -20.33 6.59 -25.09
CA HIS A 630 -21.07 7.76 -24.60
C HIS A 630 -21.63 7.54 -23.18
N ARG A 631 -22.18 6.35 -22.88
CA ARG A 631 -22.66 5.99 -21.53
C ARG A 631 -21.54 6.01 -20.49
N GLN A 632 -20.33 5.58 -20.85
CA GLN A 632 -19.15 5.67 -19.97
C GLN A 632 -18.68 7.12 -19.78
N VAL A 633 -18.67 7.93 -20.84
CA VAL A 633 -18.34 9.37 -20.75
C VAL A 633 -19.32 10.10 -19.83
N LEU A 634 -20.63 9.84 -19.95
CA LEU A 634 -21.64 10.36 -19.03
C LEU A 634 -21.37 9.95 -17.58
N ARG A 635 -21.13 8.66 -17.33
CA ARG A 635 -20.85 8.14 -15.97
C ARG A 635 -19.59 8.77 -15.36
N LEU A 636 -18.56 8.98 -16.16
CA LEU A 636 -17.35 9.71 -15.76
C LEU A 636 -17.67 11.17 -15.46
N HIS A 637 -18.39 11.85 -16.36
CA HIS A 637 -18.77 13.26 -16.20
C HIS A 637 -19.52 13.50 -14.88
N THR A 638 -20.54 12.69 -14.57
CA THR A 638 -21.27 12.75 -13.29
C THR A 638 -20.33 12.53 -12.09
N LYS A 639 -19.49 11.49 -12.13
CA LYS A 639 -18.51 11.20 -11.07
C LYS A 639 -17.49 12.33 -10.84
N LEU A 640 -17.16 13.09 -11.88
CA LEU A 640 -16.29 14.26 -11.81
C LEU A 640 -17.05 15.51 -11.32
N GLU A 641 -18.33 15.67 -11.64
CA GLU A 641 -19.18 16.74 -11.09
C GLU A 641 -19.43 16.58 -9.58
N ASP A 642 -19.51 15.33 -9.10
CA ASP A 642 -19.75 14.98 -7.69
C ASP A 642 -18.49 15.06 -6.79
N SER A 643 -17.28 15.24 -7.36
CA SER A 643 -16.03 15.21 -6.59
C SER A 643 -15.74 16.52 -5.83
N MET A 644 -15.16 16.38 -4.63
CA MET A 644 -14.85 17.48 -3.69
C MET A 644 -13.41 18.00 -3.75
N ASP A 645 -12.54 17.45 -4.61
CA ASP A 645 -11.10 17.78 -4.71
C ASP A 645 -10.81 19.22 -5.18
N PHE A 646 -11.86 19.91 -5.60
CA PHE A 646 -11.79 21.21 -6.22
C PHE A 646 -11.39 22.33 -5.22
N LEU A 647 -11.62 22.10 -3.92
CA LEU A 647 -11.78 23.12 -2.88
C LEU A 647 -10.52 23.85 -2.38
N LEU A 648 -9.38 23.88 -3.08
CA LEU A 648 -8.18 24.67 -2.71
C LEU A 648 -7.90 25.92 -3.59
N VAL A 649 -8.09 25.82 -4.91
CA VAL A 649 -7.50 26.79 -5.87
C VAL A 649 -8.14 28.20 -5.87
N ARG A 650 -9.47 28.38 -5.82
CA ARG A 650 -10.14 29.72 -5.82
C ARG A 650 -9.90 30.60 -4.58
N VAL A 651 -9.56 30.07 -3.41
CA VAL A 651 -9.27 30.92 -2.23
C VAL A 651 -7.91 31.57 -2.40
N MET A 652 -6.90 30.80 -2.83
CA MET A 652 -5.59 31.34 -3.21
C MET A 652 -5.72 32.42 -4.30
N ALA A 653 -6.54 32.18 -5.33
CA ALA A 653 -6.73 33.13 -6.42
C ALA A 653 -7.47 34.42 -6.01
N ILE A 654 -8.52 34.33 -5.18
CA ILE A 654 -9.26 35.51 -4.69
C ILE A 654 -8.43 36.30 -3.67
N ALA A 655 -7.70 35.62 -2.78
CA ALA A 655 -6.77 36.27 -1.85
C ALA A 655 -5.65 36.99 -2.61
N ALA A 656 -5.10 36.38 -3.67
CA ALA A 656 -4.07 36.99 -4.50
C ALA A 656 -4.58 38.23 -5.26
N THR A 657 -5.78 38.21 -5.85
CA THR A 657 -6.32 39.39 -6.55
C THR A 657 -6.74 40.49 -5.58
N ALA A 658 -7.32 40.16 -4.43
CA ALA A 658 -7.64 41.13 -3.38
C ALA A 658 -6.37 41.77 -2.78
N GLY A 659 -5.34 40.97 -2.53
CA GLY A 659 -4.02 41.43 -2.07
C GLY A 659 -3.34 42.35 -3.08
N LEU A 660 -3.30 41.96 -4.37
CA LEU A 660 -2.72 42.80 -5.42
C LEU A 660 -3.48 44.12 -5.61
N SER A 661 -4.82 44.08 -5.51
CA SER A 661 -5.67 45.28 -5.55
C SER A 661 -5.42 46.19 -4.35
N GLY A 662 -5.27 45.62 -3.15
CA GLY A 662 -4.94 46.37 -1.93
C GLY A 662 -3.56 47.02 -2.01
N VAL A 663 -2.55 46.31 -2.53
CA VAL A 663 -1.20 46.85 -2.76
C VAL A 663 -1.22 47.95 -3.83
N LEU A 664 -1.97 47.78 -4.92
CA LEU A 664 -2.12 48.82 -5.95
C LEU A 664 -2.86 50.06 -5.43
N LEU A 665 -3.91 49.90 -4.63
CA LEU A 665 -4.61 51.02 -3.98
C LEU A 665 -3.73 51.73 -2.95
N TYR A 666 -2.90 50.98 -2.21
CA TYR A 666 -1.95 51.55 -1.26
C TYR A 666 -0.83 52.32 -1.97
N ALA A 667 -0.26 51.76 -3.04
CA ALA A 667 0.74 52.43 -3.87
C ALA A 667 0.17 53.67 -4.57
N ALA A 668 -1.06 53.60 -5.11
CA ALA A 668 -1.75 54.74 -5.68
C ALA A 668 -2.03 55.84 -4.62
N LYS A 669 -2.36 55.45 -3.39
CA LYS A 669 -2.56 56.40 -2.28
C LYS A 669 -1.26 57.09 -1.85
N ILE A 670 -0.12 56.40 -1.91
CA ILE A 670 1.22 56.97 -1.68
C ILE A 670 1.67 57.89 -2.82
N LEU A 671 1.26 57.61 -4.06
CA LEU A 671 1.57 58.44 -5.23
C LEU A 671 0.65 59.67 -5.39
N LEU A 672 -0.42 59.75 -4.60
CA LEU A 672 -1.39 60.85 -4.56
C LEU A 672 -1.31 61.68 -3.26
N SER A 673 -0.33 61.39 -2.39
CA SER A 673 -0.03 62.10 -1.14
C SER A 673 1.35 62.73 -1.18
#